data_AF-A0A9D9T5E5-F1
#
_entry.id   AF-A0A9D9T5E5-F1
#
_cell.length_a   1.000
_cell.length_b   1.000
_cell.length_c   1.000
_cell.angle_alpha   90.00
_cell.angle_beta   90.00
_cell.angle_gamma   90.00
#
_symmetry.space_group_name_H-M   'P 1'
#
loop_
_entity.id
_entity.type
_entity.pdbx_description
1 polymer ?
#
loop_
_entity_poly.entity_id
_entity_poly.type
_entity_poly.pdbx_seq_one_letter_code
_entity_poly.pdbx_strand_id
1 'polypeptide(L)'
;MKRLLIIQFTLLLFAFHATSAHGQKDTLTVNLVPLYSVTLNLDSLTEVVKDQLPSSETYIHFRINNRFQYLNEVQQTIFTAPTNKYDRYAEQMHELRDAFLRKFPKWNQQSFTFFLVKGFVKPATTGYIVKGKSLGFVKVQETKLLANTLNQLIVIALYRSKTIGESDLSACDSVRSIQQQLKLVRAFNFNFFDSFEDIRTNYGLIAYYFWEEDALGNIELRSKNPLDALIRPYKRNTFSYHLQIDNILFVPLFSVFSQNISTVHIVAVLILAISFWLLSRKMRRKIKTRWKRSWIIRVLLRFVLVISSMVLIYLSLLLVNKSYVFFEVKEGEITALSNRSLDEIVDVLVTNVHPTIKSTNEIGSEILIKNNYKVTLKQRKPVLYFDVVNDKTNQPIKMTFVNQSDSILLKANKQKSIAANSQYFVIRTYNEAQELLHEKVYNQIGFDLTDKLTASDPPKRVLLFVNGYRPASTGGNLEESFNEVFKNGLEFPDSYNHIYTTDIHSYWQPWHAFDDLVKARIKPSETFYLDGHFSVATSNHQHLIQFTSLAARFPKRCHNPQKHHCYTMPRVTSTFWGGKTIKTRKALALSSNKSGFNKRRYNGRVAGRNILQALNELPNKSKNDTLYVVAHSMGFAYSLGVIDVLRNNIQFGGFYIIAPENARAGKVNKAEWQEIWQYGSDFPKEAPCLQDGIAPQSAVKGLDNKNRLFIPTENYQKKGFFDAHFIGYYTWIFAIEQAHKGAVRQH
;
A
#
# COMPACT_ATOMS: atom_id res chain seq x y z
N MET A 1 -9.14 60.36 0.05
CA MET A 1 -7.95 59.92 0.83
C MET A 1 -8.26 58.91 1.94
N LYS A 2 -9.19 59.16 2.88
CA LYS A 2 -9.50 58.19 3.96
C LYS A 2 -9.92 56.77 3.51
N ARG A 3 -10.69 56.62 2.42
CA ARG A 3 -11.06 55.29 1.88
C ARG A 3 -9.88 54.53 1.24
N LEU A 4 -8.91 55.23 0.65
CA LEU A 4 -7.71 54.61 0.07
C LEU A 4 -6.77 54.10 1.18
N LEU A 5 -6.66 54.87 2.28
CA LEU A 5 -5.90 54.49 3.46
C LEU A 5 -6.48 53.27 4.15
N ILE A 6 -7.81 53.16 4.26
CA ILE A 6 -8.48 51.99 4.85
C ILE A 6 -8.29 50.73 3.98
N ILE A 7 -8.33 50.84 2.66
CA ILE A 7 -8.06 49.71 1.75
C ILE A 7 -6.59 49.27 1.84
N GLN A 8 -5.64 50.21 1.90
CA GLN A 8 -4.23 49.88 2.14
C GLN A 8 -3.99 49.27 3.53
N PHE A 9 -4.66 49.76 4.58
CA PHE A 9 -4.54 49.19 5.93
C PHE A 9 -5.17 47.80 6.03
N THR A 10 -6.26 47.55 5.30
CA THR A 10 -6.93 46.23 5.24
C THR A 10 -6.11 45.23 4.43
N LEU A 11 -5.47 45.67 3.33
CA LEU A 11 -4.51 44.86 2.57
C LEU A 11 -3.23 44.60 3.35
N LEU A 12 -2.75 45.55 4.18
CA LEU A 12 -1.64 45.33 5.09
C LEU A 12 -2.01 44.38 6.24
N LEU A 13 -3.24 44.45 6.78
CA LEU A 13 -3.71 43.51 7.81
C LEU A 13 -3.95 42.10 7.25
N PHE A 14 -4.42 41.96 6.00
CA PHE A 14 -4.49 40.66 5.31
C PHE A 14 -3.10 40.13 4.95
N ALA A 15 -2.16 41.00 4.59
CA ALA A 15 -0.75 40.61 4.39
C ALA A 15 -0.07 40.21 5.72
N PHE A 16 -0.41 40.85 6.84
CA PHE A 16 0.09 40.50 8.17
C PHE A 16 -0.56 39.23 8.75
N HIS A 17 -1.85 38.99 8.53
CA HIS A 17 -2.51 37.73 8.94
C HIS A 17 -2.20 36.55 8.02
N ALA A 18 -1.82 36.80 6.75
CA ALA A 18 -1.26 35.76 5.88
C ALA A 18 0.22 35.45 6.16
N THR A 19 0.92 36.31 6.91
CA THR A 19 2.32 36.09 7.33
C THR A 19 2.47 35.72 8.81
N SER A 20 1.41 35.77 9.62
CA SER A 20 1.43 35.31 11.02
C SER A 20 1.17 33.81 11.21
N ALA A 21 1.24 33.01 10.14
CA ALA A 21 1.50 31.57 10.22
C ALA A 21 3.01 31.24 10.18
N HIS A 22 3.87 32.24 10.40
CA HIS A 22 5.28 32.05 10.78
C HIS A 22 5.40 32.21 12.29
N GLY A 23 5.15 31.11 13.00
CA GLY A 23 5.03 31.13 14.45
C GLY A 23 5.21 29.76 15.09
N GLN A 24 6.07 28.90 14.54
CA GLN A 24 6.71 27.84 15.32
C GLN A 24 8.14 27.70 14.79
N LYS A 25 9.15 28.07 15.59
CA LYS A 25 10.56 27.83 15.25
C LYS A 25 10.77 26.32 15.18
N ASP A 26 10.91 25.80 13.96
CA ASP A 26 10.94 24.38 13.60
C ASP A 26 12.13 23.66 14.25
N THR A 27 11.90 22.99 15.37
CA THR A 27 12.91 22.11 15.99
C THR A 27 12.72 20.69 15.46
N LEU A 28 13.73 20.15 14.79
CA LEU A 28 13.74 18.76 14.31
C LEU A 28 14.24 17.85 15.44
N THR A 29 13.34 17.02 15.97
CA THR A 29 13.70 16.08 17.04
C THR A 29 14.29 14.78 16.46
N VAL A 30 15.41 14.33 17.03
CA VAL A 30 16.07 13.06 16.72
C VAL A 30 16.11 12.20 17.98
N ASN A 31 15.35 11.11 17.98
CA ASN A 31 15.31 10.14 19.07
C ASN A 31 16.35 9.04 18.83
N LEU A 32 17.20 8.79 19.82
CA LEU A 32 18.19 7.72 19.83
C LEU A 32 17.69 6.61 20.77
N VAL A 33 17.48 5.41 20.23
CA VAL A 33 16.93 4.26 20.97
C VAL A 33 18.02 3.20 21.14
N PRO A 34 18.62 3.04 22.34
CA PRO A 34 19.64 2.04 22.58
C PRO A 34 19.07 0.62 22.57
N LEU A 35 19.77 -0.33 21.93
CA LEU A 35 19.46 -1.77 22.03
C LEU A 35 20.31 -2.48 23.10
N TYR A 36 21.43 -1.88 23.47
CA TYR A 36 22.37 -2.35 24.50
C TYR A 36 22.74 -1.19 25.43
N SER A 37 23.50 -1.48 26.49
CA SER A 37 23.99 -0.42 27.39
C SER A 37 24.97 0.48 26.65
N VAL A 38 24.67 1.77 26.58
CA VAL A 38 25.48 2.78 25.88
C VAL A 38 25.51 4.06 26.71
N THR A 39 26.70 4.65 26.85
CA THR A 39 26.88 5.99 27.40
C THR A 39 27.14 6.98 26.27
N LEU A 40 26.27 7.96 26.07
CA LEU A 40 26.43 9.02 25.07
C LEU A 40 26.34 10.39 25.74
N ASN A 41 27.26 11.30 25.40
CA ASN A 41 27.17 12.70 25.80
C ASN A 41 26.35 13.46 24.74
N LEU A 42 25.08 13.75 25.07
CA LEU A 42 24.16 14.43 24.15
C LEU A 42 24.53 15.90 23.92
N ASP A 43 25.09 16.58 24.92
CA ASP A 43 25.48 17.99 24.79
C ASP A 43 26.61 18.13 23.78
N SER A 44 27.63 17.29 23.90
CA SER A 44 28.75 17.22 22.95
C SER A 44 28.29 16.81 21.54
N LEU A 45 27.36 15.86 21.41
CA LEU A 45 26.79 15.48 20.12
C LEU A 45 26.03 16.67 19.48
N THR A 46 25.25 17.39 20.28
CA THR A 46 24.47 18.53 19.83
C THR A 46 25.37 19.69 19.39
N GLU A 47 26.46 19.95 20.13
CA GLU A 47 27.45 20.97 19.81
C GLU A 47 28.16 20.66 18.49
N VAL A 48 28.65 19.42 18.30
CA VAL A 48 29.29 19.01 17.04
C VAL A 48 28.33 19.13 15.85
N VAL A 49 27.05 18.79 16.01
CA VAL A 49 26.06 18.92 14.94
C VAL A 49 25.74 20.39 14.63
N LYS A 50 25.70 21.26 15.66
CA LYS A 50 25.55 22.71 15.48
C LYS A 50 26.72 23.32 14.72
N ASP A 51 27.95 22.94 15.07
CA ASP A 51 29.16 23.39 14.38
C ASP A 51 29.19 22.93 12.92
N GLN A 52 28.64 21.76 12.64
CA GLN A 52 28.52 21.24 11.28
C GLN A 52 27.38 21.89 10.48
N LEU A 53 26.33 22.40 11.12
CA LEU A 53 25.17 23.02 10.48
C LEU A 53 24.94 24.50 10.92
N PRO A 54 25.93 25.40 10.77
CA PRO A 54 25.91 26.71 11.45
C PRO A 54 24.91 27.73 10.89
N SER A 55 24.15 27.42 9.83
CA SER A 55 23.25 28.38 9.15
C SER A 55 21.82 27.90 8.86
N SER A 56 21.31 26.88 9.58
CA SER A 56 19.89 26.52 9.50
C SER A 56 19.05 27.23 10.58
N GLU A 57 17.94 27.85 10.18
CA GLU A 57 16.89 28.34 11.11
C GLU A 57 16.21 27.19 11.90
N THR A 58 16.51 25.94 11.53
CA THR A 58 16.04 24.69 12.14
C THR A 58 17.04 24.18 13.18
N TYR A 59 16.59 23.97 14.42
CA TYR A 59 17.41 23.40 15.50
C TYR A 59 17.24 21.87 15.52
N ILE A 60 18.33 21.10 15.40
CA ILE A 60 18.29 19.65 15.63
C ILE A 60 18.40 19.38 17.13
N HIS A 61 17.41 18.72 17.71
CA HIS A 61 17.38 18.37 19.13
C HIS A 61 17.47 16.86 19.31
N PHE A 62 18.55 16.40 19.95
CA PHE A 62 18.76 14.98 20.24
C PHE A 62 18.11 14.58 21.57
N ARG A 63 17.42 13.43 21.56
CA ARG A 63 16.86 12.81 22.76
C ARG A 63 17.32 11.37 22.84
N ILE A 64 17.85 10.94 23.98
CA ILE A 64 18.09 9.51 24.25
C ILE A 64 16.88 8.90 24.95
N ASN A 65 16.43 7.76 24.48
CA ASN A 65 15.30 7.03 25.04
C ASN A 65 15.79 5.84 25.88
N ASN A 66 14.90 5.30 26.70
CA ASN A 66 15.18 4.09 27.47
C ASN A 66 15.55 2.94 26.53
N ARG A 67 16.47 2.08 27.00
CA ARG A 67 16.90 0.89 26.25
C ARG A 67 15.67 0.07 25.85
N PHE A 68 15.55 -0.19 24.55
CA PHE A 68 14.51 -1.08 24.04
C PHE A 68 15.00 -2.53 24.16
N GLN A 69 14.28 -3.33 24.94
CA GLN A 69 14.53 -4.76 25.11
C GLN A 69 13.56 -5.56 24.22
N TYR A 70 14.14 -6.39 23.36
CA TYR A 70 13.52 -7.34 22.42
C TYR A 70 14.44 -8.58 22.34
N LEU A 71 13.96 -9.73 21.87
CA LEU A 71 14.66 -11.02 21.79
C LEU A 71 16.20 -10.93 21.81
N ASN A 72 16.86 -11.61 22.75
CA ASN A 72 18.31 -11.49 23.02
C ASN A 72 19.19 -11.68 21.77
N GLU A 73 18.76 -12.50 20.81
CA GLU A 73 19.48 -12.80 19.58
C GLU A 73 19.55 -11.59 18.63
N VAL A 74 18.44 -10.88 18.40
CA VAL A 74 18.37 -9.70 17.50
C VAL A 74 19.12 -8.48 18.09
N GLN A 75 19.32 -8.43 19.41
CA GLN A 75 20.05 -7.33 20.06
C GLN A 75 21.56 -7.51 20.03
N GLN A 76 22.03 -8.74 19.83
CA GLN A 76 23.44 -9.10 19.82
C GLN A 76 23.99 -9.21 18.38
N THR A 77 23.12 -9.24 17.36
CA THR A 77 23.50 -9.46 15.97
C THR A 77 24.07 -8.22 15.28
N ILE A 78 24.91 -8.49 14.28
CA ILE A 78 25.44 -7.51 13.35
C ILE A 78 24.40 -7.31 12.23
N PHE A 79 24.03 -6.07 11.95
CA PHE A 79 22.93 -5.76 11.03
C PHE A 79 23.36 -5.85 9.55
N THR A 80 22.49 -6.37 8.70
CA THR A 80 22.70 -6.44 7.26
C THR A 80 22.12 -5.18 6.63
N ALA A 81 22.94 -4.42 5.92
CA ALA A 81 22.44 -3.38 5.01
C ALA A 81 21.96 -4.09 3.73
N PRO A 82 20.64 -4.11 3.44
CA PRO A 82 20.08 -4.97 2.39
C PRO A 82 20.53 -4.53 0.99
N THR A 83 20.67 -3.22 0.79
CA THR A 83 21.11 -2.63 -0.47
C THR A 83 21.95 -1.39 -0.20
N ASN A 84 22.87 -1.04 -1.11
CA ASN A 84 23.55 0.26 -1.09
C ASN A 84 22.65 1.40 -1.61
N LYS A 85 21.39 1.11 -1.96
CA LYS A 85 20.45 2.04 -2.60
C LYS A 85 19.55 2.78 -1.62
N TYR A 86 19.50 2.33 -0.36
CA TYR A 86 18.66 2.88 0.70
C TYR A 86 17.16 2.83 0.33
N ASP A 87 16.72 1.75 -0.30
CA ASP A 87 15.37 1.57 -0.86
C ASP A 87 14.45 0.68 -0.02
N ARG A 88 15.01 -0.19 0.84
CA ARG A 88 14.27 -1.14 1.68
C ARG A 88 15.01 -1.46 2.97
N TYR A 89 14.31 -1.90 4.00
CA TYR A 89 14.95 -2.45 5.20
C TYR A 89 15.22 -3.96 5.04
N ALA A 90 16.11 -4.50 5.88
CA ALA A 90 16.33 -5.94 6.00
C ALA A 90 15.31 -6.56 6.97
N GLU A 91 15.11 -7.87 6.92
CA GLU A 91 14.15 -8.59 7.78
C GLU A 91 14.34 -8.28 9.28
N GLN A 92 15.57 -8.38 9.80
CA GLN A 92 15.87 -8.01 11.20
C GLN A 92 15.54 -6.54 11.56
N MET A 93 15.62 -5.62 10.59
CA MET A 93 15.26 -4.22 10.78
C MET A 93 13.73 -4.06 10.83
N HIS A 94 13.00 -4.80 9.98
CA HIS A 94 11.53 -4.88 10.04
C HIS A 94 11.07 -5.44 11.37
N GLU A 95 11.61 -6.58 11.80
CA GLU A 95 11.24 -7.25 13.07
C GLU A 95 11.41 -6.32 14.28
N LEU A 96 12.58 -5.66 14.40
CA LEU A 96 12.85 -4.75 15.51
C LEU A 96 11.91 -3.54 15.48
N ARG A 97 11.74 -2.93 14.31
CA ARG A 97 10.84 -1.79 14.14
C ARG A 97 9.40 -2.18 14.50
N ASP A 98 8.92 -3.31 14.00
CA ASP A 98 7.54 -3.75 14.21
C ASP A 98 7.31 -4.10 15.68
N ALA A 99 8.27 -4.77 16.34
CA ALA A 99 8.25 -4.97 17.78
C ALA A 99 8.21 -3.65 18.56
N PHE A 100 9.01 -2.67 18.15
CA PHE A 100 9.03 -1.35 18.77
C PHE A 100 7.69 -0.62 18.62
N LEU A 101 7.13 -0.61 17.41
CA LEU A 101 5.83 0.03 17.14
C LEU A 101 4.66 -0.72 17.78
N ARG A 102 4.73 -2.06 17.94
CA ARG A 102 3.76 -2.84 18.73
C ARG A 102 3.76 -2.38 20.20
N LYS A 103 4.94 -2.13 20.78
CA LYS A 103 5.08 -1.64 22.16
C LYS A 103 4.72 -0.16 22.31
N PHE A 104 5.02 0.66 21.30
CA PHE A 104 4.80 2.10 21.28
C PHE A 104 3.94 2.54 20.08
N PRO A 105 2.65 2.18 20.03
CA PRO A 105 1.81 2.39 18.85
C PRO A 105 1.53 3.87 18.53
N LYS A 106 1.80 4.79 19.46
CA LYS A 106 1.62 6.24 19.31
C LYS A 106 2.95 6.99 19.13
N TRP A 107 4.00 6.30 18.67
CA TRP A 107 5.31 6.92 18.49
C TRP A 107 5.28 8.06 17.46
N ASN A 108 6.00 9.15 17.72
CA ASN A 108 5.91 10.38 16.95
C ASN A 108 6.56 10.26 15.55
N GLN A 109 5.73 10.30 14.51
CA GLN A 109 6.15 10.26 13.09
C GLN A 109 6.75 11.58 12.57
N GLN A 110 6.70 12.65 13.37
CA GLN A 110 7.30 13.95 13.04
C GLN A 110 8.75 14.08 13.49
N SER A 111 9.32 13.01 14.02
CA SER A 111 10.70 12.97 14.52
C SER A 111 11.48 11.84 13.88
N PHE A 112 12.79 12.04 13.74
CA PHE A 112 13.68 10.94 13.35
C PHE A 112 13.89 10.00 14.53
N THR A 113 13.96 8.70 14.26
CA THR A 113 14.22 7.66 15.26
C THR A 113 15.35 6.79 14.77
N PHE A 114 16.47 6.78 15.49
CA PHE A 114 17.62 5.94 15.17
C PHE A 114 17.85 4.90 16.26
N PHE A 115 17.80 3.62 15.88
CA PHE A 115 18.24 2.54 16.76
C PHE A 115 19.76 2.49 16.82
N LEU A 116 20.30 2.47 18.04
CA LEU A 116 21.74 2.32 18.25
C LEU A 116 22.10 0.83 18.20
N VAL A 117 22.81 0.43 17.15
CA VAL A 117 23.20 -0.96 16.87
C VAL A 117 24.71 -1.15 17.11
N LYS A 118 25.16 -2.40 17.27
CA LYS A 118 26.58 -2.73 17.48
C LYS A 118 27.42 -2.54 16.21
N GLY A 119 26.81 -2.74 15.04
CA GLY A 119 27.49 -2.59 13.76
C GLY A 119 26.74 -3.27 12.63
N PHE A 120 27.37 -3.28 11.45
CA PHE A 120 26.82 -3.85 10.22
C PHE A 120 27.75 -4.90 9.62
N VAL A 121 27.19 -5.84 8.83
CA VAL A 121 27.92 -6.98 8.26
C VAL A 121 29.07 -6.49 7.37
N LYS A 122 28.85 -5.39 6.65
CA LYS A 122 29.91 -4.64 5.98
C LYS A 122 30.52 -3.65 6.98
N PRO A 123 31.79 -3.80 7.38
CA PRO A 123 32.40 -2.95 8.41
C PRO A 123 32.42 -1.46 8.08
N ALA A 124 32.46 -1.11 6.78
CA ALA A 124 32.43 0.27 6.30
C ALA A 124 31.05 0.96 6.47
N THR A 125 29.97 0.19 6.70
CA THR A 125 28.65 0.74 6.91
C THR A 125 28.52 1.20 8.37
N THR A 126 28.35 2.50 8.57
CA THR A 126 28.19 3.12 9.90
C THR A 126 26.74 3.40 10.27
N GLY A 127 25.83 3.38 9.28
CA GLY A 127 24.41 3.60 9.49
C GLY A 127 23.57 3.24 8.27
N TYR A 128 22.26 3.12 8.47
CA TYR A 128 21.30 2.82 7.41
C TYR A 128 19.93 3.45 7.70
N ILE A 129 19.33 4.08 6.69
CA ILE A 129 17.95 4.58 6.70
C ILE A 129 17.37 4.50 5.29
N VAL A 130 16.11 4.13 5.14
CA VAL A 130 15.46 4.15 3.83
C VAL A 130 15.16 5.59 3.42
N LYS A 131 15.39 5.92 2.14
CA LYS A 131 15.16 7.25 1.57
C LYS A 131 13.74 7.74 1.83
N GLY A 132 13.61 8.96 2.36
CA GLY A 132 12.31 9.56 2.65
C GLY A 132 11.59 9.00 3.89
N LYS A 133 12.24 8.19 4.73
CA LYS A 133 11.68 7.58 5.94
C LYS A 133 12.27 8.17 7.22
N SER A 134 11.59 8.03 8.35
CA SER A 134 12.02 8.62 9.63
C SER A 134 12.75 7.67 10.57
N LEU A 135 12.85 6.39 10.23
CA LEU A 135 13.41 5.38 11.11
C LEU A 135 14.70 4.79 10.53
N GLY A 136 15.78 4.82 11.31
CA GLY A 136 17.09 4.34 10.86
C GLY A 136 17.82 3.56 11.94
N PHE A 137 19.01 3.11 11.57
CA PHE A 137 19.90 2.29 12.39
C PHE A 137 21.29 2.90 12.31
N VAL A 138 21.94 3.10 13.44
CA VAL A 138 23.26 3.74 13.49
C VAL A 138 24.19 2.99 14.43
N LYS A 139 25.42 2.76 13.97
CA LYS A 139 26.48 2.17 14.78
C LYS A 139 26.96 3.18 15.80
N VAL A 140 27.01 2.79 17.07
CA VAL A 140 27.60 3.61 18.13
C VAL A 140 29.11 3.75 17.88
N GLN A 141 29.57 5.00 17.89
CA GLN A 141 30.94 5.41 17.58
C GLN A 141 31.29 6.63 18.44
N GLU A 142 32.54 7.10 18.34
CA GLU A 142 32.97 8.37 18.91
C GLU A 142 32.06 9.52 18.45
N THR A 143 31.82 10.51 19.31
CA THR A 143 30.82 11.58 19.14
C THR A 143 30.90 12.27 17.77
N LYS A 144 32.11 12.60 17.29
CA LYS A 144 32.29 13.27 16.00
C LYS A 144 31.89 12.39 14.81
N LEU A 145 32.25 11.11 14.83
CA LEU A 145 31.89 10.14 13.79
C LEU A 145 30.40 9.82 13.81
N LEU A 146 29.82 9.72 15.00
CA LEU A 146 28.38 9.54 15.19
C LEU A 146 27.60 10.74 14.64
N ALA A 147 28.02 11.98 14.95
CA ALA A 147 27.44 13.19 14.39
C ALA A 147 27.49 13.21 12.86
N ASN A 148 28.64 12.89 12.27
CA ASN A 148 28.81 12.81 10.81
C ASN A 148 27.84 11.80 10.18
N THR A 149 27.74 10.62 10.78
CA THR A 149 26.86 9.56 10.28
C THR A 149 25.40 9.96 10.42
N LEU A 150 24.98 10.53 11.56
CA LEU A 150 23.61 11.01 11.75
C LEU A 150 23.24 12.10 10.74
N ASN A 151 24.14 13.06 10.49
CA ASN A 151 23.93 14.08 9.47
C ASN A 151 23.77 13.47 8.07
N GLN A 152 24.61 12.52 7.70
CA GLN A 152 24.46 11.79 6.43
C GLN A 152 23.12 11.05 6.33
N LEU A 153 22.71 10.35 7.39
CA LEU A 153 21.42 9.64 7.40
C LEU A 153 20.23 10.61 7.33
N ILE A 154 20.31 11.76 8.01
CA ILE A 154 19.28 12.80 7.94
C ILE A 154 19.18 13.38 6.53
N VAL A 155 20.30 13.56 5.80
CA VAL A 155 20.27 13.93 4.37
C VAL A 155 19.46 12.91 3.58
N ILE A 156 19.78 11.61 3.72
CA ILE A 156 19.10 10.52 3.00
C ILE A 156 17.60 10.50 3.34
N ALA A 157 17.27 10.72 4.60
CA ALA A 157 15.90 10.73 5.09
C ALA A 157 15.09 11.94 4.59
N LEU A 158 15.73 13.10 4.47
CA LEU A 158 15.13 14.35 3.97
C LEU A 158 15.12 14.44 2.44
N TYR A 159 15.86 13.57 1.74
CA TYR A 159 16.09 13.67 0.31
C TYR A 159 14.80 13.58 -0.51
N ARG A 160 14.34 14.72 -1.08
CA ARG A 160 13.11 14.81 -1.90
C ARG A 160 13.31 15.31 -3.35
N SER A 161 14.51 15.71 -3.78
CA SER A 161 14.84 15.88 -5.22
C SER A 161 16.34 15.99 -5.56
N LYS A 162 16.70 15.37 -6.69
CA LYS A 162 17.87 15.49 -7.60
C LYS A 162 19.33 15.36 -7.09
N THR A 163 20.03 14.43 -7.77
CA THR A 163 21.47 14.16 -7.84
C THR A 163 22.23 13.91 -6.53
N ILE A 164 22.12 12.68 -6.02
CA ILE A 164 23.29 11.93 -5.57
C ILE A 164 23.31 10.67 -6.45
N GLY A 165 24.17 10.68 -7.47
CA GLY A 165 24.49 9.45 -8.19
C GLY A 165 25.03 8.41 -7.21
N GLU A 166 25.05 7.14 -7.61
CA GLU A 166 25.54 6.00 -6.81
C GLU A 166 26.98 6.14 -6.25
N SER A 167 27.65 7.29 -6.43
CA SER A 167 28.92 7.64 -5.81
C SER A 167 28.72 7.97 -4.32
N ASP A 168 29.06 6.99 -3.48
CA ASP A 168 29.67 7.13 -2.16
C ASP A 168 29.20 8.33 -1.30
N LEU A 169 28.41 8.05 -0.26
CA LEU A 169 27.94 9.02 0.74
C LEU A 169 29.04 9.84 1.42
N SER A 170 30.29 9.37 1.32
CA SER A 170 31.51 10.07 1.71
C SER A 170 31.76 11.37 0.93
N ALA A 171 31.20 11.50 -0.29
CA ALA A 171 31.39 12.65 -1.17
C ALA A 171 30.25 13.69 -1.11
N CYS A 172 29.19 13.44 -0.33
CA CYS A 172 28.07 14.38 -0.20
C CYS A 172 28.40 15.46 0.84
N ASP A 173 28.41 16.74 0.43
CA ASP A 173 28.37 17.88 1.34
C ASP A 173 27.01 17.89 2.06
N SER A 174 26.96 17.20 3.20
CA SER A 174 25.75 16.94 3.99
C SER A 174 25.12 18.25 4.50
N VAL A 175 25.94 19.27 4.74
CA VAL A 175 25.56 20.56 5.33
C VAL A 175 24.71 21.37 4.37
N ARG A 176 25.22 21.63 3.16
CA ARG A 176 24.50 22.38 2.13
C ARG A 176 23.25 21.65 1.66
N SER A 177 23.31 20.32 1.60
CA SER A 177 22.20 19.46 1.20
C SER A 177 21.06 19.46 2.22
N ILE A 178 21.35 19.37 3.52
CA ILE A 178 20.35 19.47 4.60
C ILE A 178 19.63 20.83 4.52
N GLN A 179 20.37 21.93 4.41
CA GLN A 179 19.78 23.27 4.39
C GLN A 179 18.89 23.51 3.17
N GLN A 180 19.29 23.01 1.99
CA GLN A 180 18.47 23.10 0.78
C GLN A 180 17.19 22.27 0.91
N GLN A 181 17.28 21.05 1.44
CA GLN A 181 16.11 20.19 1.60
C GLN A 181 15.16 20.71 2.69
N LEU A 182 15.68 21.21 3.82
CA LEU A 182 14.86 21.81 4.89
C LEU A 182 14.05 23.01 4.39
N LYS A 183 14.58 23.83 3.47
CA LYS A 183 13.82 24.92 2.83
C LYS A 183 12.67 24.44 1.94
N LEU A 184 12.74 23.21 1.44
CA LEU A 184 11.73 22.61 0.56
C LEU A 184 10.68 21.81 1.32
N VAL A 185 11.02 21.28 2.50
CA VAL A 185 10.14 20.47 3.33
C VAL A 185 9.22 21.38 4.16
N ARG A 186 7.96 21.51 3.74
CA ARG A 186 6.94 22.30 4.47
C ARG A 186 6.36 21.61 5.72
N ALA A 187 6.54 20.30 5.85
CA ALA A 187 6.12 19.52 7.00
C ALA A 187 6.88 18.19 7.08
N PHE A 188 7.41 17.87 8.27
CA PHE A 188 8.10 16.62 8.60
C PHE A 188 7.10 15.50 8.89
N ASN A 189 6.31 15.06 7.91
CA ASN A 189 5.53 13.82 8.05
C ASN A 189 6.27 12.71 7.31
N PHE A 190 6.93 11.84 8.07
CA PHE A 190 7.72 10.74 7.54
C PHE A 190 7.09 9.40 7.88
N ASN A 191 7.14 8.46 6.95
CA ASN A 191 6.71 7.10 7.21
C ASN A 191 7.85 6.24 7.79
N PHE A 192 7.53 5.25 8.63
CA PHE A 192 8.47 4.27 9.17
C PHE A 192 8.66 3.04 8.28
N PHE A 193 7.73 2.83 7.34
CA PHE A 193 7.69 1.65 6.49
C PHE A 193 8.25 1.97 5.09
N ASP A 194 9.03 1.05 4.54
CA ASP A 194 9.50 1.15 3.16
C ASP A 194 8.39 0.82 2.14
N SER A 195 8.67 1.07 0.85
CA SER A 195 7.66 0.99 -0.20
C SER A 195 7.41 -0.43 -0.74
N PHE A 196 8.20 -1.42 -0.34
CA PHE A 196 8.06 -2.82 -0.75
C PHE A 196 7.27 -3.66 0.26
N GLU A 197 6.97 -3.09 1.42
CA GLU A 197 6.31 -3.79 2.52
C GLU A 197 4.80 -3.93 2.34
N ASP A 198 4.29 -5.08 2.82
CA ASP A 198 2.87 -5.30 3.04
C ASP A 198 2.47 -4.76 4.42
N ILE A 199 2.18 -3.46 4.49
CA ILE A 199 1.85 -2.77 5.73
C ILE A 199 0.45 -3.18 6.17
N ARG A 200 0.38 -3.87 7.31
CA ARG A 200 -0.89 -4.39 7.81
C ARG A 200 -1.80 -3.27 8.30
N THR A 201 -3.09 -3.54 8.18
CA THR A 201 -4.14 -2.61 8.56
C THR A 201 -5.14 -3.33 9.45
N ASN A 202 -5.85 -2.58 10.28
CA ASN A 202 -6.97 -3.11 11.06
C ASN A 202 -8.26 -3.25 10.23
N TYR A 203 -8.12 -3.31 8.91
CA TYR A 203 -9.21 -3.40 7.95
C TYR A 203 -9.06 -4.67 7.10
N GLY A 204 -10.15 -5.39 6.95
CA GLY A 204 -10.19 -6.65 6.23
C GLY A 204 -11.43 -7.45 6.56
N LEU A 205 -11.79 -8.38 5.68
CA LEU A 205 -12.95 -9.27 5.84
C LEU A 205 -12.78 -10.33 6.92
N ILE A 206 -11.54 -10.73 7.22
CA ILE A 206 -11.20 -11.77 8.20
C ILE A 206 -10.42 -11.15 9.36
N ALA A 207 -10.96 -11.25 10.57
CA ALA A 207 -10.25 -10.88 11.79
C ALA A 207 -9.54 -12.08 12.41
N TYR A 208 -8.29 -11.89 12.83
CA TYR A 208 -7.50 -12.97 13.43
C TYR A 208 -7.51 -12.85 14.96
N TYR A 209 -7.73 -13.98 15.63
CA TYR A 209 -7.77 -14.10 17.09
C TYR A 209 -6.89 -15.25 17.56
N PHE A 210 -6.23 -15.06 18.70
CA PHE A 210 -5.36 -16.07 19.30
C PHE A 210 -5.53 -16.08 20.81
N TRP A 211 -5.54 -17.27 21.40
CA TRP A 211 -5.48 -17.44 22.84
C TRP A 211 -4.95 -18.83 23.21
N GLU A 212 -4.60 -18.98 24.48
CA GLU A 212 -4.19 -20.23 25.10
C GLU A 212 -5.35 -20.80 25.92
N GLU A 213 -5.56 -22.11 25.83
CA GLU A 213 -6.56 -22.85 26.60
C GLU A 213 -5.87 -23.81 27.58
N ASP A 214 -6.39 -23.86 28.80
CA ASP A 214 -6.03 -24.85 29.80
C ASP A 214 -6.53 -26.26 29.43
N ALA A 215 -6.18 -27.26 30.24
CA ALA A 215 -6.62 -28.64 30.03
C ALA A 215 -8.16 -28.83 30.08
N LEU A 216 -8.89 -27.87 30.64
CA LEU A 216 -10.35 -27.87 30.77
C LEU A 216 -11.04 -27.05 29.65
N GLY A 217 -10.26 -26.46 28.73
CA GLY A 217 -10.77 -25.62 27.64
C GLY A 217 -11.13 -24.19 28.05
N ASN A 218 -10.67 -23.73 29.21
CA ASN A 218 -10.81 -22.33 29.61
C ASN A 218 -9.67 -21.51 29.04
N ILE A 219 -9.97 -20.27 28.65
CA ILE A 219 -8.99 -19.32 28.16
C ILE A 219 -8.12 -18.84 29.33
N GLU A 220 -6.80 -18.96 29.17
CA GLU A 220 -5.83 -18.55 30.19
C GLU A 220 -5.84 -17.02 30.38
N LEU A 221 -6.20 -16.58 31.58
CA LEU A 221 -6.24 -15.16 31.94
C LEU A 221 -4.83 -14.64 32.25
N ARG A 222 -4.39 -13.62 31.49
CA ARG A 222 -3.05 -13.02 31.62
C ARG A 222 -3.00 -11.84 32.60
N SER A 223 -4.15 -11.25 32.91
CA SER A 223 -4.27 -10.09 33.78
C SER A 223 -5.70 -9.99 34.35
N LYS A 224 -5.93 -8.96 35.16
CA LYS A 224 -7.27 -8.59 35.66
C LYS A 224 -8.22 -8.14 34.55
N ASN A 225 -7.72 -7.82 33.36
CA ASN A 225 -8.52 -7.46 32.20
C ASN A 225 -8.67 -8.68 31.27
N PRO A 226 -9.89 -9.23 31.09
CA PRO A 226 -10.13 -10.37 30.21
C PRO A 226 -9.69 -10.14 28.76
N LEU A 227 -9.66 -8.89 28.30
CA LEU A 227 -9.21 -8.55 26.94
C LEU A 227 -7.74 -8.90 26.70
N ASP A 228 -6.92 -8.96 27.74
CA ASP A 228 -5.49 -9.23 27.60
C ASP A 228 -5.22 -10.71 27.30
N ALA A 229 -6.18 -11.59 27.58
CA ALA A 229 -6.13 -13.01 27.24
C ALA A 229 -6.33 -13.29 25.74
N LEU A 230 -6.97 -12.35 25.02
CA LEU A 230 -7.25 -12.47 23.59
C LEU A 230 -6.25 -11.64 22.78
N ILE A 231 -5.34 -12.26 22.05
CA ILE A 231 -4.46 -11.55 21.10
C ILE A 231 -5.22 -11.31 19.79
N ARG A 232 -5.14 -10.07 19.30
CA ARG A 232 -5.95 -9.57 18.17
C ARG A 232 -5.05 -8.78 17.20
N PRO A 233 -4.16 -9.44 16.44
CA PRO A 233 -3.03 -8.77 15.84
C PRO A 233 -3.36 -7.96 14.58
N TYR A 234 -4.32 -8.40 13.74
CA TYR A 234 -4.68 -7.69 12.50
C TYR A 234 -5.97 -8.25 11.86
N LYS A 235 -6.42 -7.58 10.78
CA LYS A 235 -7.42 -8.09 9.83
C LYS A 235 -6.81 -8.25 8.43
N ARG A 236 -7.39 -9.14 7.61
CA ARG A 236 -7.02 -9.36 6.19
C ARG A 236 -8.23 -9.63 5.32
N ASN A 237 -8.01 -9.65 4.01
CA ASN A 237 -9.03 -10.05 3.05
C ASN A 237 -9.15 -11.58 2.90
N THR A 238 -8.22 -12.35 3.46
CA THR A 238 -8.15 -13.81 3.32
C THR A 238 -7.92 -14.50 4.65
N PHE A 239 -8.31 -15.77 4.74
CA PHE A 239 -7.82 -16.72 5.74
C PHE A 239 -6.33 -17.01 5.53
N SER A 240 -5.67 -17.56 6.55
CA SER A 240 -4.29 -18.03 6.41
C SER A 240 -4.24 -19.28 5.54
N TYR A 241 -3.09 -19.50 4.90
CA TYR A 241 -2.88 -20.58 3.94
C TYR A 241 -1.90 -21.62 4.49
N HIS A 242 -2.45 -22.62 5.18
CA HIS A 242 -1.66 -23.73 5.72
C HIS A 242 -1.86 -24.99 4.88
N LEU A 243 -0.75 -25.63 4.52
CA LEU A 243 -0.76 -26.91 3.83
C LEU A 243 -0.28 -28.02 4.77
N GLN A 244 -1.07 -29.09 4.88
CA GLN A 244 -0.67 -30.36 5.50
C GLN A 244 -0.63 -31.44 4.44
N ILE A 245 0.54 -31.56 3.81
CA ILE A 245 0.78 -32.55 2.78
C ILE A 245 1.15 -33.87 3.48
N ASP A 246 0.19 -34.77 3.55
CA ASP A 246 0.37 -36.15 4.01
C ASP A 246 0.87 -37.07 2.89
N ASN A 247 0.61 -36.72 1.63
CA ASN A 247 1.02 -37.51 0.47
C ASN A 247 2.42 -37.13 -0.02
N ILE A 248 3.35 -38.08 0.05
CA ILE A 248 4.76 -37.91 -0.39
C ILE A 248 4.90 -37.43 -1.84
N LEU A 249 3.96 -37.74 -2.73
CA LEU A 249 4.01 -37.33 -4.14
C LEU A 249 3.78 -35.81 -4.33
N PHE A 250 3.10 -35.18 -3.37
CA PHE A 250 2.80 -33.75 -3.37
C PHE A 250 3.83 -32.91 -2.63
N VAL A 251 4.77 -33.53 -1.93
CA VAL A 251 5.85 -32.81 -1.25
C VAL A 251 6.68 -32.04 -2.29
N PRO A 252 6.92 -30.72 -2.09
CA PRO A 252 7.80 -29.94 -2.95
C PRO A 252 9.22 -30.51 -2.97
N LEU A 253 9.74 -30.79 -4.16
CA LEU A 253 11.12 -31.25 -4.34
C LEU A 253 12.07 -30.06 -4.55
N PHE A 254 11.63 -29.07 -5.34
CA PHE A 254 12.37 -27.85 -5.63
C PHE A 254 11.42 -26.76 -6.14
N SER A 255 11.89 -25.51 -6.21
CA SER A 255 11.12 -24.37 -6.72
C SER A 255 11.69 -23.83 -8.03
N VAL A 256 10.82 -23.45 -8.96
CA VAL A 256 11.18 -22.85 -10.26
C VAL A 256 10.27 -21.65 -10.51
N PHE A 257 10.84 -20.46 -10.75
CA PHE A 257 10.09 -19.20 -10.91
C PHE A 257 9.05 -18.96 -9.81
N SER A 258 9.40 -19.28 -8.55
CA SER A 258 8.51 -19.20 -7.37
C SER A 258 7.31 -20.17 -7.38
N GLN A 259 7.35 -21.23 -8.19
CA GLN A 259 6.38 -22.33 -8.17
C GLN A 259 7.04 -23.58 -7.59
N ASN A 260 6.36 -24.26 -6.67
CA ASN A 260 6.83 -25.50 -6.05
C ASN A 260 6.55 -26.70 -6.97
N ILE A 261 7.59 -27.43 -7.35
CA ILE A 261 7.49 -28.62 -8.20
C ILE A 261 7.56 -29.87 -7.32
N SER A 262 6.56 -30.76 -7.49
CA SER A 262 6.44 -32.04 -6.77
C SER A 262 6.56 -33.23 -7.71
N THR A 263 6.61 -34.44 -7.16
CA THR A 263 6.68 -35.69 -7.93
C THR A 263 5.50 -35.83 -8.91
N VAL A 264 4.29 -35.43 -8.51
CA VAL A 264 3.11 -35.45 -9.38
C VAL A 264 3.32 -34.59 -10.64
N HIS A 265 3.98 -33.43 -10.52
CA HIS A 265 4.28 -32.59 -11.69
C HIS A 265 5.17 -33.33 -12.69
N ILE A 266 6.23 -33.98 -12.20
CA ILE A 266 7.18 -34.72 -13.03
C ILE A 266 6.47 -35.89 -13.73
N VAL A 267 5.68 -36.66 -12.98
CA VAL A 267 4.91 -37.79 -13.52
C VAL A 267 3.88 -37.32 -14.56
N ALA A 268 3.16 -36.24 -14.29
CA ALA A 268 2.18 -35.69 -15.24
C ALA A 268 2.84 -35.24 -16.54
N VAL A 269 4.00 -34.57 -16.47
CA VAL A 269 4.77 -34.17 -17.66
C VAL A 269 5.29 -35.39 -18.42
N LEU A 270 5.80 -36.42 -17.72
CA LEU A 270 6.28 -37.67 -18.34
C LEU A 270 5.16 -38.41 -19.07
N ILE A 271 3.99 -38.58 -18.42
CA ILE A 271 2.83 -39.22 -19.04
C ILE A 271 2.42 -38.46 -20.29
N LEU A 272 2.29 -37.12 -20.21
CA LEU A 272 1.94 -36.30 -21.37
C LEU A 272 2.98 -36.38 -22.49
N ALA A 273 4.27 -36.37 -22.16
CA ALA A 273 5.35 -36.50 -23.13
C ALA A 273 5.28 -37.86 -23.87
N ILE A 274 5.05 -38.95 -23.14
CA ILE A 274 4.90 -40.31 -23.72
C ILE A 274 3.64 -40.39 -24.58
N SER A 275 2.48 -39.96 -24.06
CA SER A 275 1.21 -39.94 -24.81
C SER A 275 1.34 -39.13 -26.10
N PHE A 276 2.00 -37.98 -26.03
CA PHE A 276 2.22 -37.12 -27.17
C PHE A 276 3.23 -37.72 -28.17
N TRP A 277 4.29 -38.37 -27.69
CA TRP A 277 5.21 -39.12 -28.55
C TRP A 277 4.49 -40.24 -29.32
N LEU A 278 3.64 -41.02 -28.65
CA LEU A 278 2.81 -42.07 -29.27
C LEU A 278 1.82 -41.49 -30.28
N LEU A 279 1.08 -40.44 -29.90
CA LEU A 279 0.10 -39.76 -30.76
C LEU A 279 0.78 -39.17 -32.00
N SER A 280 1.92 -38.49 -31.82
CA SER A 280 2.67 -37.90 -32.91
C SER A 280 3.23 -38.98 -33.85
N ARG A 281 3.64 -40.15 -33.34
CA ARG A 281 4.04 -41.31 -34.17
C ARG A 281 2.88 -41.84 -34.99
N LYS A 282 1.68 -42.00 -34.40
CA LYS A 282 0.46 -42.46 -35.08
C LYS A 282 0.02 -41.48 -36.17
N MET A 283 -0.02 -40.18 -35.86
CA MET A 283 -0.40 -39.13 -36.81
C MET A 283 0.58 -39.00 -37.96
N ARG A 284 1.90 -39.05 -37.69
CA ARG A 284 2.94 -39.04 -38.74
C ARG A 284 2.79 -40.24 -39.69
N ARG A 285 2.49 -41.44 -39.18
CA ARG A 285 2.23 -42.62 -40.02
C ARG A 285 1.00 -42.42 -40.92
N LYS A 286 -0.12 -41.94 -40.37
CA LYS A 286 -1.37 -41.69 -41.10
C LYS A 286 -1.22 -40.62 -42.20
N ILE A 287 -0.42 -39.59 -41.96
CA ILE A 287 -0.14 -38.56 -42.97
C ILE A 287 0.82 -39.07 -44.05
N LYS A 288 1.85 -39.84 -43.69
CA LYS A 288 2.74 -40.47 -44.67
C LYS A 288 1.97 -41.39 -45.64
N THR A 289 0.91 -42.07 -45.17
CA THR A 289 0.09 -42.94 -46.03
C THR A 289 -0.92 -42.18 -46.87
N ARG A 290 -1.61 -41.16 -46.31
CA ARG A 290 -2.67 -40.42 -47.03
C ARG A 290 -2.22 -39.20 -47.83
N TRP A 291 -1.12 -38.53 -47.47
CA TRP A 291 -0.69 -37.23 -48.04
C TRP A 291 0.81 -37.23 -48.37
N LYS A 292 1.24 -38.12 -49.27
CA LYS A 292 2.66 -38.39 -49.58
C LYS A 292 3.47 -37.16 -50.06
N ARG A 293 2.86 -36.22 -50.80
CA ARG A 293 3.57 -35.11 -51.48
C ARG A 293 3.57 -33.74 -50.78
N SER A 294 2.74 -33.52 -49.76
CA SER A 294 2.60 -32.18 -49.15
C SER A 294 3.58 -31.95 -48.00
N TRP A 295 4.79 -31.46 -48.30
CA TRP A 295 5.79 -31.09 -47.29
C TRP A 295 5.25 -30.06 -46.29
N ILE A 296 4.48 -29.07 -46.77
CA ILE A 296 3.88 -28.01 -45.95
C ILE A 296 2.98 -28.58 -44.84
N ILE A 297 2.12 -29.56 -45.16
CA ILE A 297 1.21 -30.19 -44.18
C ILE A 297 1.99 -30.95 -43.11
N ARG A 298 3.13 -31.57 -43.47
CA ARG A 298 4.00 -32.24 -42.50
C ARG A 298 4.66 -31.26 -41.55
N VAL A 299 5.07 -30.09 -42.05
CA VAL A 299 5.66 -29.01 -41.23
C VAL A 299 4.61 -28.40 -40.31
N LEU A 300 3.44 -28.03 -40.84
CA LEU A 300 2.32 -27.48 -40.05
C LEU A 300 1.88 -28.45 -38.94
N LEU A 301 1.75 -29.75 -39.22
CA LEU A 301 1.41 -30.71 -38.17
C LEU A 301 2.46 -30.73 -37.06
N ARG A 302 3.76 -30.67 -37.39
CA ARG A 302 4.82 -30.63 -36.36
C ARG A 302 4.69 -29.40 -35.48
N PHE A 303 4.45 -28.23 -36.07
CA PHE A 303 4.22 -27.00 -35.31
C PHE A 303 2.99 -27.10 -34.41
N VAL A 304 1.85 -27.55 -34.95
CA VAL A 304 0.60 -27.71 -34.18
C VAL A 304 0.80 -28.69 -33.03
N LEU A 305 1.46 -29.81 -33.29
CA LEU A 305 1.80 -30.79 -32.26
C LEU A 305 2.67 -30.13 -31.18
N VAL A 306 3.80 -29.51 -31.54
CA VAL A 306 4.73 -28.91 -30.56
C VAL A 306 4.01 -27.86 -29.69
N ILE A 307 3.26 -26.95 -30.31
CA ILE A 307 2.49 -25.94 -29.59
C ILE A 307 1.45 -26.60 -28.67
N SER A 308 0.73 -27.61 -29.15
CA SER A 308 -0.25 -28.35 -28.35
C SER A 308 0.39 -29.04 -27.15
N SER A 309 1.57 -29.65 -27.30
CA SER A 309 2.30 -30.25 -26.18
C SER A 309 2.71 -29.21 -25.13
N MET A 310 3.21 -28.05 -25.54
CA MET A 310 3.60 -26.98 -24.62
C MET A 310 2.38 -26.46 -23.83
N VAL A 311 1.25 -26.27 -24.51
CA VAL A 311 0.00 -25.84 -23.86
C VAL A 311 -0.50 -26.89 -22.86
N LEU A 312 -0.50 -28.19 -23.23
CA LEU A 312 -0.96 -29.25 -22.34
C LEU A 312 -0.06 -29.44 -21.12
N ILE A 313 1.26 -29.32 -21.29
CA ILE A 313 2.22 -29.32 -20.18
C ILE A 313 1.95 -28.14 -19.25
N TYR A 314 1.77 -26.93 -19.80
CA TYR A 314 1.45 -25.77 -18.98
C TYR A 314 0.13 -25.94 -18.20
N LEU A 315 -0.91 -26.46 -18.86
CA LEU A 315 -2.21 -26.74 -18.21
C LEU A 315 -2.10 -27.83 -17.14
N SER A 316 -1.27 -28.86 -17.32
CA SER A 316 -1.08 -29.89 -16.29
C SER A 316 -0.37 -29.35 -15.06
N LEU A 317 0.64 -28.48 -15.23
CA LEU A 317 1.28 -27.79 -14.11
C LEU A 317 0.26 -26.94 -13.34
N LEU A 318 -0.60 -26.20 -14.02
CA LEU A 318 -1.67 -25.43 -13.38
C LEU A 318 -2.67 -26.32 -12.64
N LEU A 319 -3.02 -27.49 -13.21
CA LEU A 319 -3.95 -28.43 -12.59
C LEU A 319 -3.37 -29.03 -11.30
N VAL A 320 -2.11 -29.46 -11.32
CA VAL A 320 -1.44 -29.99 -10.13
C VAL A 320 -1.30 -28.88 -9.07
N ASN A 321 -0.92 -27.66 -9.46
CA ASN A 321 -0.90 -26.53 -8.54
C ASN A 321 -2.27 -26.24 -7.91
N LYS A 322 -3.36 -26.37 -8.68
CA LYS A 322 -4.73 -26.22 -8.15
C LYS A 322 -5.10 -27.33 -7.16
N SER A 323 -4.56 -28.54 -7.32
CA SER A 323 -4.87 -29.67 -6.42
C SER A 323 -4.27 -29.54 -5.01
N TYR A 324 -3.36 -28.58 -4.76
CA TYR A 324 -2.91 -28.30 -3.38
C TYR A 324 -4.03 -27.84 -2.45
N VAL A 325 -5.17 -27.37 -3.00
CA VAL A 325 -6.38 -27.04 -2.21
C VAL A 325 -6.90 -28.24 -1.39
N PHE A 326 -6.58 -29.47 -1.79
CA PHE A 326 -6.96 -30.67 -1.03
C PHE A 326 -6.17 -30.85 0.27
N PHE A 327 -4.98 -30.24 0.36
CA PHE A 327 -4.12 -30.26 1.55
C PHE A 327 -4.25 -28.96 2.37
N GLU A 328 -5.14 -28.04 1.97
CA GLU A 328 -5.38 -26.79 2.69
C GLU A 328 -6.12 -27.06 4.01
N VAL A 329 -5.49 -26.68 5.11
CA VAL A 329 -6.07 -26.80 6.45
C VAL A 329 -7.05 -25.66 6.67
N LYS A 330 -8.34 -25.96 6.53
CA LYS A 330 -9.42 -24.99 6.79
C LYS A 330 -9.90 -25.00 8.23
N GLU A 331 -9.86 -26.17 8.87
CA GLU A 331 -10.07 -26.36 10.30
C GLU A 331 -9.24 -27.57 10.74
N GLY A 332 -8.56 -27.48 11.89
CA GLY A 332 -7.77 -28.59 12.42
C GLY A 332 -6.43 -28.16 13.01
N GLU A 333 -5.62 -29.14 13.38
CA GLU A 333 -4.28 -28.91 13.93
C GLU A 333 -3.34 -28.35 12.86
N ILE A 334 -2.50 -27.37 13.21
CA ILE A 334 -1.38 -26.94 12.37
C ILE A 334 -0.08 -27.39 13.02
N THR A 335 0.36 -28.59 12.63
CA THR A 335 1.59 -29.22 13.14
C THR A 335 2.84 -28.35 12.97
N ALA A 336 2.93 -27.54 11.91
CA ALA A 336 4.06 -26.62 11.67
C ALA A 336 4.17 -25.47 12.70
N LEU A 337 3.09 -25.19 13.42
CA LEU A 337 3.02 -24.19 14.48
C LEU A 337 3.09 -24.80 15.87
N SER A 338 2.96 -26.13 15.99
CA SER A 338 3.11 -26.82 17.27
C SER A 338 4.51 -26.57 17.84
N ASN A 339 4.59 -26.35 19.16
CA ASN A 339 5.78 -25.93 19.92
C ASN A 339 6.27 -24.49 19.70
N ARG A 340 5.66 -23.68 18.83
CA ARG A 340 6.02 -22.26 18.71
C ARG A 340 5.41 -21.42 19.83
N SER A 341 6.12 -20.38 20.23
CA SER A 341 5.59 -19.33 21.08
C SER A 341 4.50 -18.53 20.35
N LEU A 342 3.70 -17.79 21.11
CA LEU A 342 2.58 -17.06 20.53
C LEU A 342 3.04 -15.92 19.60
N ASP A 343 4.16 -15.28 19.92
CA ASP A 343 4.74 -14.23 19.07
C ASP A 343 5.27 -14.81 17.75
N GLU A 344 5.95 -15.96 17.79
CA GLU A 344 6.40 -16.67 16.59
C GLU A 344 5.24 -17.12 15.71
N ILE A 345 4.12 -17.55 16.31
CA ILE A 345 2.90 -17.90 15.57
C ILE A 345 2.36 -16.68 14.84
N VAL A 346 2.25 -15.54 15.55
CA VAL A 346 1.80 -14.28 14.94
C VAL A 346 2.71 -13.91 13.77
N ASP A 347 4.02 -14.06 13.91
CA ASP A 347 5.04 -13.74 12.89
C ASP A 347 5.00 -14.70 11.67
N VAL A 348 4.71 -16.00 11.84
CA VAL A 348 4.53 -16.93 10.72
C VAL A 348 3.26 -16.60 9.92
N LEU A 349 2.18 -16.24 10.60
CA LEU A 349 0.90 -15.93 9.93
C LEU A 349 0.97 -14.66 9.10
N VAL A 350 1.89 -13.75 9.45
CA VAL A 350 2.19 -12.55 8.68
C VAL A 350 2.54 -12.89 7.25
N THR A 351 3.50 -13.78 7.07
CA THR A 351 4.07 -14.07 5.76
C THR A 351 3.23 -15.11 5.02
N ASN A 352 2.33 -15.77 5.75
CA ASN A 352 1.43 -16.76 5.22
C ASN A 352 0.21 -16.11 4.52
N VAL A 353 0.39 -15.84 3.22
CA VAL A 353 -0.67 -15.32 2.34
C VAL A 353 -1.00 -16.36 1.27
N HIS A 354 -2.29 -16.50 0.98
CA HIS A 354 -2.75 -17.42 -0.05
C HIS A 354 -2.18 -16.99 -1.45
N PRO A 355 -1.55 -17.90 -2.22
CA PRO A 355 -0.86 -17.53 -3.46
C PRO A 355 -1.79 -17.05 -4.60
N THR A 356 -3.03 -17.52 -4.64
CA THR A 356 -4.00 -17.22 -5.72
C THR A 356 -5.26 -16.48 -5.26
N ILE A 357 -5.76 -16.70 -4.05
CA ILE A 357 -6.95 -16.04 -3.52
C ILE A 357 -6.56 -14.68 -2.95
N LYS A 358 -7.15 -13.61 -3.49
CA LYS A 358 -6.90 -12.23 -3.03
C LYS A 358 -7.89 -11.72 -2.00
N SER A 359 -9.06 -12.36 -1.88
CA SER A 359 -10.12 -11.97 -0.95
C SER A 359 -11.17 -13.06 -0.81
N THR A 360 -11.73 -13.22 0.39
CA THR A 360 -12.96 -13.98 0.65
C THR A 360 -14.19 -13.22 0.18
N ASN A 361 -15.35 -13.88 0.14
CA ASN A 361 -16.63 -13.25 -0.17
C ASN A 361 -17.36 -12.75 1.08
N GLU A 362 -17.12 -13.40 2.22
CA GLU A 362 -17.83 -13.19 3.48
C GLU A 362 -16.91 -12.62 4.55
N ILE A 363 -17.53 -11.91 5.49
CA ILE A 363 -16.89 -11.43 6.71
C ILE A 363 -16.79 -12.62 7.67
N GLY A 364 -15.67 -12.76 8.35
CA GLY A 364 -15.48 -13.83 9.32
C GLY A 364 -14.31 -13.58 10.26
N SER A 365 -13.99 -14.61 11.03
CA SER A 365 -12.90 -14.63 11.98
C SER A 365 -12.08 -15.90 11.80
N GLU A 366 -10.76 -15.80 11.90
CA GLU A 366 -9.87 -16.95 12.03
C GLU A 366 -9.34 -17.01 13.45
N ILE A 367 -9.42 -18.20 14.04
CA ILE A 367 -9.05 -18.41 15.42
C ILE A 367 -7.96 -19.47 15.49
N LEU A 368 -6.83 -19.14 16.11
CA LEU A 368 -5.86 -20.13 16.55
C LEU A 368 -5.93 -20.33 18.06
N ILE A 369 -6.08 -21.58 18.46
CA ILE A 369 -6.17 -22.01 19.85
C ILE A 369 -4.94 -22.84 20.16
N LYS A 370 -4.18 -22.45 21.17
CA LYS A 370 -3.03 -23.23 21.65
C LYS A 370 -3.40 -23.96 22.95
N ASN A 371 -3.23 -25.28 22.97
CA ASN A 371 -3.41 -26.12 24.16
C ASN A 371 -2.28 -27.15 24.21
N ASN A 372 -1.54 -27.23 25.32
CA ASN A 372 -0.47 -28.21 25.54
C ASN A 372 0.43 -28.39 24.29
N TYR A 373 1.01 -27.28 23.81
CA TYR A 373 1.89 -27.20 22.63
C TYR A 373 1.25 -27.43 21.25
N LYS A 374 -0.01 -27.86 21.19
CA LYS A 374 -0.76 -28.07 19.96
C LYS A 374 -1.50 -26.79 19.56
N VAL A 375 -1.42 -26.41 18.29
CA VAL A 375 -2.12 -25.25 17.73
C VAL A 375 -3.22 -25.72 16.79
N THR A 376 -4.46 -25.29 17.05
CA THR A 376 -5.63 -25.63 16.24
C THR A 376 -6.21 -24.38 15.57
N LEU A 377 -6.41 -24.45 14.26
CA LEU A 377 -7.08 -23.42 13.46
C LEU A 377 -8.56 -23.71 13.34
N LYS A 378 -9.39 -22.66 13.49
CA LYS A 378 -10.83 -22.72 13.32
C LYS A 378 -11.36 -21.46 12.62
N GLN A 379 -12.19 -21.63 11.58
CA GLN A 379 -12.85 -20.52 10.90
C GLN A 379 -14.21 -20.23 11.55
N ARG A 380 -14.51 -18.96 11.80
CA ARG A 380 -15.66 -18.52 12.58
C ARG A 380 -16.39 -17.35 11.94
N LYS A 381 -17.62 -17.13 12.39
CA LYS A 381 -18.49 -16.01 12.01
C LYS A 381 -17.95 -14.67 12.55
N PRO A 382 -18.48 -13.53 12.08
CA PRO A 382 -17.97 -12.21 12.45
C PRO A 382 -18.08 -11.86 13.94
N VAL A 383 -19.07 -12.41 14.67
CA VAL A 383 -19.30 -12.10 16.09
C VAL A 383 -18.92 -13.29 16.96
N LEU A 384 -17.99 -13.10 17.89
CA LEU A 384 -17.55 -14.13 18.84
C LEU A 384 -18.10 -13.84 20.24
N TYR A 385 -18.53 -14.86 20.98
CA TYR A 385 -19.08 -14.73 22.33
C TYR A 385 -18.20 -15.41 23.37
N PHE A 386 -17.89 -14.67 24.42
CA PHE A 386 -17.10 -15.14 25.55
C PHE A 386 -17.87 -14.93 26.86
N ASP A 387 -17.83 -15.94 27.72
CA ASP A 387 -18.34 -15.85 29.09
C ASP A 387 -17.17 -15.67 30.04
N VAL A 388 -17.28 -14.70 30.94
CA VAL A 388 -16.32 -14.42 32.00
C VAL A 388 -17.03 -14.56 33.33
N VAL A 389 -16.50 -15.38 34.23
CA VAL A 389 -17.00 -15.48 35.60
C VAL A 389 -16.07 -14.66 36.49
N ASN A 390 -16.66 -13.75 37.26
CA ASN A 390 -15.97 -12.95 38.24
C ASN A 390 -16.17 -13.50 39.65
N ASP A 391 -15.14 -13.40 40.47
CA ASP A 391 -15.22 -13.69 41.90
C ASP A 391 -16.00 -12.62 42.67
N LYS A 392 -16.18 -12.83 43.98
CA LYS A 392 -16.80 -11.86 44.90
C LYS A 392 -16.08 -10.49 44.96
N THR A 393 -14.82 -10.41 44.54
CA THR A 393 -14.04 -9.16 44.46
C THR A 393 -14.10 -8.51 43.08
N ASN A 394 -14.98 -9.02 42.21
CA ASN A 394 -15.18 -8.60 40.83
C ASN A 394 -13.94 -8.79 39.93
N GLN A 395 -13.10 -9.78 40.24
CA GLN A 395 -11.95 -10.17 39.43
C GLN A 395 -12.29 -11.37 38.55
N PRO A 396 -11.88 -11.39 37.28
CA PRO A 396 -12.14 -12.53 36.40
C PRO A 396 -11.35 -13.74 36.87
N ILE A 397 -12.05 -14.86 37.11
CA ILE A 397 -11.46 -16.14 37.51
C ILE A 397 -11.54 -17.20 36.41
N LYS A 398 -12.47 -17.03 35.45
CA LYS A 398 -12.69 -17.98 34.37
C LYS A 398 -13.16 -17.25 33.12
N MET A 399 -12.61 -17.62 31.96
CA MET A 399 -13.08 -17.15 30.67
C MET A 399 -13.24 -18.33 29.70
N THR A 400 -14.35 -18.38 28.97
CA THR A 400 -14.60 -19.44 27.98
C THR A 400 -15.15 -18.86 26.68
N PHE A 401 -14.73 -19.42 25.55
CA PHE A 401 -15.39 -19.20 24.28
C PHE A 401 -16.68 -20.03 24.22
N VAL A 402 -17.80 -19.41 23.87
CA VAL A 402 -19.12 -20.07 23.94
C VAL A 402 -19.70 -20.34 22.57
N ASN A 403 -19.80 -19.32 21.72
CA ASN A 403 -20.44 -19.43 20.42
C ASN A 403 -20.03 -18.28 19.49
N GLN A 404 -20.57 -18.30 18.29
CA GLN A 404 -20.37 -17.36 17.20
C GLN A 404 -21.70 -16.99 16.54
N SER A 405 -21.78 -15.84 15.87
CA SER A 405 -22.99 -15.39 15.16
C SER A 405 -22.66 -14.43 14.01
N ASP A 406 -23.60 -14.29 13.08
CA ASP A 406 -23.59 -13.26 12.02
C ASP A 406 -24.21 -11.93 12.49
N SER A 407 -24.65 -11.89 13.75
CA SER A 407 -25.29 -10.73 14.36
C SER A 407 -24.92 -10.61 15.83
N ILE A 408 -24.92 -9.38 16.33
CA ILE A 408 -24.75 -9.06 17.74
C ILE A 408 -26.08 -9.34 18.45
N LEU A 409 -26.04 -10.22 19.43
CA LEU A 409 -27.17 -10.74 20.20
C LEU A 409 -26.87 -10.53 21.69
N LEU A 410 -27.56 -9.59 22.32
CA LEU A 410 -27.40 -9.29 23.75
C LEU A 410 -28.52 -9.96 24.56
N LYS A 411 -28.17 -10.73 25.58
CA LYS A 411 -29.13 -11.39 26.48
C LYS A 411 -29.94 -10.38 27.28
N ALA A 412 -29.33 -9.31 27.75
CA ALA A 412 -29.96 -8.28 28.56
C ALA A 412 -31.04 -7.49 27.78
N ASN A 413 -30.88 -7.36 26.46
CA ASN A 413 -31.70 -6.46 25.63
C ASN A 413 -32.81 -7.17 24.82
N LYS A 414 -33.02 -8.49 25.04
CA LYS A 414 -34.05 -9.44 24.57
C LYS A 414 -34.72 -9.33 23.18
N GLN A 415 -34.52 -8.28 22.35
CA GLN A 415 -35.31 -8.04 21.14
C GLN A 415 -34.61 -7.35 19.96
N LYS A 416 -33.31 -7.03 19.98
CA LYS A 416 -32.66 -6.40 18.82
C LYS A 416 -31.38 -7.13 18.40
N SER A 417 -31.54 -8.09 17.49
CA SER A 417 -30.42 -8.62 16.71
C SER A 417 -29.90 -7.53 15.78
N ILE A 418 -28.59 -7.26 15.83
CA ILE A 418 -27.94 -6.27 14.98
C ILE A 418 -27.02 -7.00 14.01
N ALA A 419 -27.29 -6.92 12.71
CA ALA A 419 -26.47 -7.55 11.69
C ALA A 419 -25.02 -7.05 11.77
N ALA A 420 -24.05 -7.96 11.72
CA ALA A 420 -22.65 -7.61 11.83
C ALA A 420 -22.12 -7.09 10.48
N ASN A 421 -21.78 -5.81 10.43
CA ASN A 421 -21.12 -5.18 9.29
C ASN A 421 -19.58 -5.17 9.40
N SER A 422 -19.04 -5.73 10.49
CA SER A 422 -17.63 -5.86 10.80
C SER A 422 -17.44 -7.03 11.78
N GLN A 423 -16.23 -7.24 12.29
CA GLN A 423 -15.93 -8.28 13.27
C GLN A 423 -15.97 -7.73 14.68
N TYR A 424 -16.67 -8.45 15.55
CA TYR A 424 -16.96 -8.07 16.92
C TYR A 424 -16.71 -9.23 17.85
N PHE A 425 -16.50 -8.92 19.12
CA PHE A 425 -16.65 -9.91 20.16
C PHE A 425 -17.42 -9.36 21.35
N VAL A 426 -18.18 -10.23 22.00
CA VAL A 426 -19.05 -9.91 23.11
C VAL A 426 -18.53 -10.63 24.34
N ILE A 427 -18.28 -9.87 25.40
CA ILE A 427 -17.94 -10.42 26.71
C ILE A 427 -19.17 -10.32 27.60
N ARG A 428 -19.62 -11.46 28.09
CA ARG A 428 -20.74 -11.56 29.05
C ARG A 428 -20.14 -11.91 30.39
N THR A 429 -20.33 -11.03 31.37
CA THR A 429 -19.74 -11.18 32.69
C THR A 429 -20.78 -11.70 33.66
N TYR A 430 -20.46 -12.78 34.36
CA TYR A 430 -21.29 -13.47 35.33
C TYR A 430 -20.65 -13.40 36.73
N ASN A 431 -21.46 -13.48 37.78
CA ASN A 431 -20.95 -13.75 39.12
C ASN A 431 -20.78 -15.28 39.35
N GLU A 432 -20.22 -15.66 40.51
CA GLU A 432 -20.09 -17.07 40.91
C GLU A 432 -21.43 -17.83 40.96
N ALA A 433 -22.56 -17.12 41.17
CA ALA A 433 -23.91 -17.68 41.16
C ALA A 433 -24.51 -17.84 39.75
N GLN A 434 -23.72 -17.57 38.70
CA GLN A 434 -24.13 -17.59 37.28
C GLN A 434 -25.20 -16.56 36.89
N GLU A 435 -25.34 -15.50 37.67
CA GLU A 435 -26.17 -14.35 37.30
C GLU A 435 -25.39 -13.41 36.39
N LEU A 436 -26.03 -12.97 35.30
CA LEU A 436 -25.42 -12.05 34.34
C LEU A 436 -25.31 -10.65 34.95
N LEU A 437 -24.09 -10.15 35.12
CA LEU A 437 -23.81 -8.81 35.63
C LEU A 437 -23.94 -7.76 34.52
N HIS A 438 -23.23 -7.95 33.41
CA HIS A 438 -23.27 -7.05 32.25
C HIS A 438 -22.76 -7.75 30.98
N GLU A 439 -23.06 -7.14 29.84
CA GLU A 439 -22.56 -7.55 28.53
C GLU A 439 -21.89 -6.35 27.86
N LYS A 440 -20.71 -6.56 27.29
CA LYS A 440 -19.98 -5.54 26.55
C LYS A 440 -19.65 -6.02 25.16
N VAL A 441 -19.83 -5.14 24.18
CA VAL A 441 -19.52 -5.40 22.78
C VAL A 441 -18.26 -4.64 22.40
N TYR A 442 -17.30 -5.33 21.83
CA TYR A 442 -16.05 -4.74 21.39
C TYR A 442 -15.87 -4.93 19.89
N ASN A 443 -15.25 -3.96 19.23
CA ASN A 443 -14.65 -4.22 17.92
C ASN A 443 -13.36 -5.04 18.07
N GLN A 444 -12.81 -5.49 16.94
CA GLN A 444 -11.60 -6.33 16.91
C GLN A 444 -10.39 -5.71 17.63
N ILE A 445 -10.24 -4.38 17.67
CA ILE A 445 -9.12 -3.74 18.39
C ILE A 445 -9.34 -3.63 19.90
N GLY A 446 -10.53 -3.98 20.40
CA GLY A 446 -10.89 -3.94 21.83
C GLY A 446 -11.50 -2.63 22.30
N PHE A 447 -12.01 -1.80 21.39
CA PHE A 447 -12.76 -0.60 21.74
C PHE A 447 -14.21 -0.96 22.12
N ASP A 448 -14.68 -0.51 23.29
CA ASP A 448 -16.05 -0.75 23.78
C ASP A 448 -17.09 0.03 22.97
N LEU A 449 -18.01 -0.69 22.35
CA LEU A 449 -19.07 -0.19 21.47
C LEU A 449 -20.46 -0.24 22.13
N THR A 450 -20.56 -0.68 23.37
CA THR A 450 -21.85 -1.02 24.00
C THR A 450 -22.84 0.15 23.95
N ASP A 451 -22.42 1.33 24.39
CA ASP A 451 -23.26 2.53 24.36
C ASP A 451 -23.52 3.04 22.93
N LYS A 452 -22.54 2.82 22.03
CA LYS A 452 -22.60 3.25 20.64
C LYS A 452 -23.58 2.45 19.78
N LEU A 453 -23.97 1.24 20.19
CA LEU A 453 -24.97 0.42 19.51
C LEU A 453 -26.34 1.10 19.39
N THR A 454 -26.62 2.05 20.28
CA THR A 454 -27.92 2.76 20.35
C THR A 454 -27.83 4.23 19.98
N ALA A 455 -26.62 4.77 19.81
CA ALA A 455 -26.40 6.17 19.49
C ALA A 455 -26.82 6.51 18.05
N SER A 456 -27.25 7.76 17.83
CA SER A 456 -27.50 8.28 16.49
C SER A 456 -26.18 8.53 15.74
N ASP A 457 -26.10 8.16 14.47
CA ASP A 457 -24.93 8.44 13.62
C ASP A 457 -25.03 9.81 12.96
N PRO A 458 -24.17 10.78 13.31
CA PRO A 458 -24.13 12.03 12.58
C PRO A 458 -23.58 11.79 11.17
N PRO A 459 -24.13 12.44 10.12
CA PRO A 459 -23.62 12.30 8.76
C PRO A 459 -22.18 12.83 8.67
N LYS A 460 -21.31 12.07 8.01
CA LYS A 460 -19.90 12.41 7.84
C LYS A 460 -19.55 12.68 6.39
N ARG A 461 -18.49 13.45 6.20
CA ARG A 461 -17.80 13.55 4.91
C ARG A 461 -16.62 12.61 4.90
N VAL A 462 -16.64 11.66 3.97
CA VAL A 462 -15.60 10.64 3.79
C VAL A 462 -14.80 11.00 2.56
N LEU A 463 -13.47 11.16 2.71
CA LEU A 463 -12.56 11.46 1.60
C LEU A 463 -11.66 10.26 1.30
N LEU A 464 -11.67 9.80 0.04
CA LEU A 464 -10.78 8.76 -0.44
C LEU A 464 -9.73 9.36 -1.38
N PHE A 465 -8.46 9.10 -1.10
CA PHE A 465 -7.36 9.27 -2.03
C PHE A 465 -6.97 7.93 -2.63
N VAL A 466 -7.02 7.82 -3.96
CA VAL A 466 -6.69 6.58 -4.68
C VAL A 466 -5.55 6.86 -5.65
N ASN A 467 -4.35 6.43 -5.28
CA ASN A 467 -3.13 6.72 -6.04
C ASN A 467 -3.06 5.91 -7.35
N GLY A 468 -2.14 6.31 -8.21
CA GLY A 468 -1.78 5.59 -9.43
C GLY A 468 -0.53 4.73 -9.25
N TYR A 469 0.29 4.69 -10.30
CA TYR A 469 1.56 3.98 -10.26
C TYR A 469 2.53 4.60 -9.24
N ARG A 470 2.91 3.84 -8.18
CA ARG A 470 3.96 4.19 -7.22
C ARG A 470 5.32 4.41 -7.91
N PRO A 471 5.90 5.62 -7.84
CA PRO A 471 7.26 5.87 -8.35
C PRO A 471 8.32 5.20 -7.46
N ALA A 472 9.32 4.56 -8.07
CA ALA A 472 10.45 3.91 -7.37
C ALA A 472 11.34 4.87 -6.58
N SER A 473 11.42 6.14 -7.01
CA SER A 473 12.12 7.19 -6.27
C SER A 473 11.11 8.11 -5.58
N THR A 474 11.20 8.18 -4.25
CA THR A 474 10.47 9.15 -3.41
C THR A 474 10.98 10.59 -3.57
N GLY A 475 12.00 10.80 -4.41
CA GLY A 475 12.78 12.02 -4.50
C GLY A 475 12.82 12.66 -5.88
N GLY A 476 11.67 13.19 -6.33
CA GLY A 476 11.58 14.15 -7.42
C GLY A 476 11.72 13.56 -8.83
N ASN A 477 10.87 14.04 -9.75
CA ASN A 477 10.87 13.67 -11.17
C ASN A 477 10.44 12.20 -11.45
N LEU A 478 9.25 12.04 -12.04
CA LEU A 478 8.67 10.76 -12.43
C LEU A 478 9.50 10.00 -13.49
N GLU A 479 10.20 10.72 -14.37
CA GLU A 479 11.15 10.16 -15.35
C GLU A 479 12.34 9.48 -14.66
N GLU A 480 12.89 10.03 -13.57
CA GLU A 480 13.95 9.42 -12.76
C GLU A 480 13.45 8.13 -12.08
N SER A 481 12.24 8.16 -11.52
CA SER A 481 11.62 6.95 -10.92
C SER A 481 11.46 5.84 -11.96
N PHE A 482 11.05 6.18 -13.17
CA PHE A 482 10.94 5.22 -14.25
C PHE A 482 12.30 4.77 -14.77
N ASN A 483 13.30 5.65 -14.85
CA ASN A 483 14.66 5.29 -15.23
C ASN A 483 15.29 4.29 -14.25
N GLU A 484 14.99 4.38 -12.96
CA GLU A 484 15.41 3.37 -11.98
C GLU A 484 14.75 2.01 -12.23
N VAL A 485 13.44 1.99 -12.52
CA VAL A 485 12.73 0.76 -12.93
C VAL A 485 13.32 0.22 -14.23
N PHE A 486 13.73 1.09 -15.17
CA PHE A 486 14.33 0.69 -16.44
C PHE A 486 15.71 0.05 -16.26
N LYS A 487 16.53 0.57 -15.34
CA LYS A 487 17.87 0.06 -15.04
C LYS A 487 17.81 -1.25 -14.23
N ASN A 488 16.85 -1.37 -13.32
CA ASN A 488 16.79 -2.46 -12.35
C ASN A 488 15.81 -3.58 -12.71
N GLY A 489 14.88 -3.34 -13.64
CA GLY A 489 13.92 -4.34 -14.14
C GLY A 489 12.85 -4.77 -13.13
N LEU A 490 12.71 -4.09 -11.99
CA LEU A 490 11.80 -4.46 -10.91
C LEU A 490 10.77 -3.35 -10.66
N GLU A 491 9.50 -3.67 -10.91
CA GLU A 491 8.36 -2.86 -10.46
C GLU A 491 8.05 -3.19 -8.99
N PHE A 492 7.38 -2.27 -8.27
CA PHE A 492 6.76 -2.63 -7.00
C PHE A 492 5.71 -3.74 -7.19
N PRO A 493 5.44 -4.56 -6.17
CA PRO A 493 4.35 -5.53 -6.24
C PRO A 493 3.01 -4.85 -6.52
N ASP A 494 2.05 -5.56 -7.11
CA ASP A 494 0.67 -5.04 -7.23
C ASP A 494 0.08 -4.76 -5.83
N SER A 495 -0.91 -3.86 -5.75
CA SER A 495 -1.64 -3.57 -4.52
C SER A 495 -2.17 -4.82 -3.81
N TYR A 496 -2.01 -4.86 -2.48
CA TYR A 496 -2.59 -5.85 -1.57
C TYR A 496 -4.05 -5.55 -1.19
N ASN A 497 -4.61 -4.43 -1.71
CA ASN A 497 -5.97 -3.96 -1.41
C ASN A 497 -6.21 -3.56 0.05
N HIS A 498 -5.15 -3.08 0.69
CA HIS A 498 -5.22 -2.45 2.00
C HIS A 498 -5.74 -1.01 1.91
N ILE A 499 -6.32 -0.55 3.02
CA ILE A 499 -6.81 0.82 3.18
C ILE A 499 -6.11 1.43 4.38
N TYR A 500 -5.68 2.67 4.26
CA TYR A 500 -4.88 3.36 5.26
C TYR A 500 -5.55 4.66 5.67
N THR A 501 -5.29 5.13 6.88
CA THR A 501 -5.74 6.46 7.35
C THR A 501 -4.67 7.54 7.10
N THR A 502 -3.51 7.15 6.57
CA THR A 502 -2.38 8.03 6.26
C THR A 502 -1.76 7.69 4.90
N ASP A 503 -1.04 8.65 4.30
CA ASP A 503 -0.34 8.48 3.02
C ASP A 503 0.97 7.69 3.18
N ILE A 504 0.84 6.38 3.45
CA ILE A 504 1.97 5.49 3.71
C ILE A 504 2.96 5.39 2.54
N HIS A 505 2.51 5.62 1.31
CA HIS A 505 3.37 5.57 0.12
C HIS A 505 3.96 6.92 -0.24
N SER A 506 3.67 7.97 0.54
CA SER A 506 4.14 9.33 0.28
C SER A 506 3.79 9.77 -1.15
N TYR A 507 2.60 9.41 -1.62
CA TYR A 507 2.16 9.65 -2.98
C TYR A 507 1.59 11.06 -3.18
N TRP A 508 0.98 11.62 -2.14
CA TRP A 508 0.22 12.87 -2.16
C TRP A 508 0.91 13.96 -1.36
N GLN A 509 1.31 13.65 -0.12
CA GLN A 509 1.80 14.62 0.85
C GLN A 509 3.10 15.32 0.41
N PRO A 510 4.10 14.63 -0.18
CA PRO A 510 5.36 15.28 -0.54
C PRO A 510 5.22 16.37 -1.60
N TRP A 511 4.14 16.34 -2.38
CA TRP A 511 3.95 17.22 -3.52
C TRP A 511 3.07 18.41 -3.17
N HIS A 512 3.69 19.39 -2.50
CA HIS A 512 3.02 20.60 -2.01
C HIS A 512 1.85 20.32 -1.05
N ALA A 513 1.89 19.21 -0.30
CA ALA A 513 0.82 18.78 0.59
C ALA A 513 -0.54 18.73 -0.14
N PHE A 514 -0.54 18.09 -1.33
CA PHE A 514 -1.71 18.06 -2.22
C PHE A 514 -2.97 17.55 -1.50
N ASP A 515 -2.82 16.52 -0.68
CA ASP A 515 -3.93 15.96 0.11
C ASP A 515 -4.46 16.95 1.15
N ASP A 516 -3.59 17.71 1.81
CA ASP A 516 -4.01 18.75 2.76
C ASP A 516 -4.76 19.90 2.07
N LEU A 517 -4.39 20.26 0.83
CA LEU A 517 -5.13 21.24 0.03
C LEU A 517 -6.56 20.76 -0.30
N VAL A 518 -6.73 19.47 -0.60
CA VAL A 518 -8.07 18.88 -0.79
C VAL A 518 -8.84 18.84 0.53
N LYS A 519 -8.21 18.38 1.62
CA LYS A 519 -8.85 18.33 2.95
C LYS A 519 -9.30 19.71 3.41
N ALA A 520 -8.53 20.76 3.13
CA ALA A 520 -8.89 22.14 3.45
C ALA A 520 -10.17 22.61 2.72
N ARG A 521 -10.42 22.11 1.51
CA ARG A 521 -11.66 22.38 0.75
C ARG A 521 -12.82 21.54 1.27
N ILE A 522 -12.66 20.21 1.27
CA ILE A 522 -13.75 19.26 1.54
C ILE A 522 -14.12 19.20 3.03
N LYS A 523 -13.17 19.49 3.92
CA LYS A 523 -13.29 19.35 5.38
C LYS A 523 -13.90 17.99 5.79
N PRO A 524 -13.24 16.87 5.41
CA PRO A 524 -13.74 15.54 5.72
C PRO A 524 -13.63 15.23 7.22
N SER A 525 -14.57 14.43 7.73
CA SER A 525 -14.49 13.85 9.08
C SER A 525 -13.55 12.65 9.11
N GLU A 526 -13.51 11.90 8.00
CA GLU A 526 -12.69 10.71 7.83
C GLU A 526 -11.98 10.75 6.48
N THR A 527 -10.69 10.39 6.46
CA THR A 527 -9.88 10.32 5.24
C THR A 527 -9.19 8.98 5.15
N PHE A 528 -9.27 8.36 3.97
CA PHE A 528 -8.61 7.10 3.67
C PHE A 528 -7.74 7.20 2.42
N TYR A 529 -6.65 6.45 2.42
CA TYR A 529 -5.69 6.32 1.34
C TYR A 529 -5.70 4.88 0.86
N LEU A 530 -5.96 4.68 -0.43
CA LEU A 530 -6.08 3.37 -1.07
C LEU A 530 -4.96 3.22 -2.10
N ASP A 531 -4.33 2.04 -2.11
CA ASP A 531 -3.27 1.73 -3.06
C ASP A 531 -3.84 1.21 -4.40
N GLY A 532 -3.94 2.08 -5.39
CA GLY A 532 -4.34 1.79 -6.77
C GLY A 532 -3.17 1.41 -7.68
N HIS A 533 -1.99 1.09 -7.14
CA HIS A 533 -0.82 0.69 -7.93
C HIS A 533 -0.92 -0.74 -8.48
N PHE A 534 -0.61 -0.86 -9.78
CA PHE A 534 -0.48 -2.11 -10.50
C PHE A 534 0.64 -1.98 -11.52
N SER A 535 1.24 -3.13 -11.90
CA SER A 535 2.26 -3.19 -12.95
C SER A 535 1.81 -2.49 -14.23
N VAL A 536 2.78 -1.91 -14.96
CA VAL A 536 2.62 -1.37 -16.32
C VAL A 536 1.96 -2.37 -17.26
N ALA A 537 2.05 -3.68 -16.98
CA ALA A 537 1.33 -4.70 -17.73
C ALA A 537 -0.21 -4.52 -17.76
N THR A 538 -0.76 -3.79 -16.79
CA THR A 538 -2.20 -3.46 -16.72
C THR A 538 -2.59 -2.14 -17.37
N SER A 539 -1.60 -1.35 -17.79
CA SER A 539 -1.73 -0.06 -18.49
C SER A 539 -2.03 -0.25 -19.98
N ASN A 540 -2.27 0.84 -20.72
CA ASN A 540 -2.37 0.83 -22.18
C ASN A 540 -1.06 0.39 -22.87
N HIS A 541 0.08 0.49 -22.19
CA HIS A 541 1.38 0.06 -22.73
C HIS A 541 1.58 -1.46 -22.68
N GLN A 542 0.87 -2.18 -21.81
CA GLN A 542 0.87 -3.66 -21.65
C GLN A 542 2.21 -4.33 -21.30
N HIS A 543 3.34 -3.68 -21.56
CA HIS A 543 4.67 -4.20 -21.33
C HIS A 543 5.59 -3.07 -20.92
N LEU A 544 6.41 -3.31 -19.89
CA LEU A 544 7.40 -2.36 -19.41
C LEU A 544 8.35 -1.96 -20.55
N ILE A 545 8.88 -2.91 -21.32
CA ILE A 545 9.81 -2.65 -22.44
C ILE A 545 9.20 -1.69 -23.47
N GLN A 546 7.92 -1.85 -23.82
CA GLN A 546 7.25 -0.97 -24.78
C GLN A 546 7.12 0.46 -24.24
N PHE A 547 6.72 0.58 -22.98
CA PHE A 547 6.66 1.85 -22.27
C PHE A 547 8.04 2.54 -22.24
N THR A 548 9.08 1.82 -21.80
CA THR A 548 10.47 2.33 -21.70
C THR A 548 10.98 2.85 -23.05
N SER A 549 10.79 2.06 -24.11
CA SER A 549 11.28 2.37 -25.46
C SER A 549 10.56 3.57 -26.06
N LEU A 550 9.27 3.74 -25.75
CA LEU A 550 8.51 4.90 -26.19
C LEU A 550 8.98 6.15 -25.44
N ALA A 551 9.03 6.10 -24.11
CA ALA A 551 9.42 7.22 -23.28
C ALA A 551 10.80 7.78 -23.67
N ALA A 552 11.79 6.92 -23.88
CA ALA A 552 13.16 7.32 -24.24
C ALA A 552 13.28 8.02 -25.61
N ARG A 553 12.37 7.73 -26.55
CA ARG A 553 12.39 8.30 -27.92
C ARG A 553 11.34 9.40 -28.13
N PHE A 554 10.39 9.54 -27.22
CA PHE A 554 9.32 10.51 -27.38
C PHE A 554 9.91 11.93 -27.40
N PRO A 555 9.48 12.81 -28.32
CA PRO A 555 10.07 14.13 -28.42
C PRO A 555 9.84 14.92 -27.12
N LYS A 556 10.92 15.50 -26.60
CA LYS A 556 10.85 16.44 -25.49
C LYS A 556 9.98 17.63 -25.88
N ARG A 557 9.41 18.29 -24.86
CA ARG A 557 8.68 19.55 -25.00
C ARG A 557 9.52 20.58 -25.77
N CYS A 558 8.93 21.21 -26.77
CA CYS A 558 9.60 22.28 -27.52
C CYS A 558 9.90 23.47 -26.60
N HIS A 559 10.94 24.24 -26.91
CA HIS A 559 11.28 25.40 -26.08
C HIS A 559 10.27 26.55 -26.22
N ASN A 560 9.76 26.78 -27.45
CA ASN A 560 8.80 27.83 -27.74
C ASN A 560 7.35 27.30 -27.64
N PRO A 561 6.50 27.84 -26.74
CA PRO A 561 5.09 27.44 -26.61
C PRO A 561 4.22 27.67 -27.85
N GLN A 562 4.62 28.59 -28.74
CA GLN A 562 3.85 28.97 -29.93
C GLN A 562 4.34 28.26 -31.22
N LYS A 563 5.50 27.59 -31.18
CA LYS A 563 6.11 26.95 -32.36
C LYS A 563 6.58 25.53 -32.03
N HIS A 564 5.82 24.54 -32.48
CA HIS A 564 6.10 23.13 -32.26
C HIS A 564 6.65 22.44 -33.52
N HIS A 565 7.65 21.57 -33.34
CA HIS A 565 8.22 20.72 -34.39
C HIS A 565 8.14 19.22 -34.05
N CYS A 566 7.50 18.87 -32.94
CA CYS A 566 7.44 17.53 -32.35
C CYS A 566 6.39 16.59 -33.00
N TYR A 567 6.03 16.81 -34.27
CA TYR A 567 4.92 16.09 -34.93
C TYR A 567 5.32 14.74 -35.52
N THR A 568 6.61 14.48 -35.69
CA THR A 568 7.17 13.21 -36.18
C THR A 568 8.26 12.70 -35.26
N MET A 569 8.44 11.37 -35.24
CA MET A 569 9.52 10.70 -34.50
C MET A 569 10.02 9.44 -35.23
N PRO A 570 11.23 8.93 -34.92
CA PRO A 570 11.76 7.69 -35.52
C PRO A 570 10.95 6.44 -35.13
N ARG A 571 10.77 5.50 -36.07
CA ARG A 571 10.12 4.19 -35.84
C ARG A 571 11.09 3.20 -35.19
N VAL A 572 10.61 2.33 -34.30
CA VAL A 572 11.41 1.30 -33.59
C VAL A 572 12.22 0.39 -34.54
N THR A 573 11.70 0.11 -35.73
CA THR A 573 12.31 -0.83 -36.70
C THR A 573 13.32 -0.18 -37.66
N SER A 574 13.66 1.11 -37.48
CA SER A 574 14.65 1.74 -38.37
C SER A 574 16.08 1.45 -37.90
N THR A 575 16.59 0.28 -38.23
CA THR A 575 18.03 -0.01 -38.17
C THR A 575 18.70 0.36 -39.49
N PHE A 576 19.81 1.10 -39.38
CA PHE A 576 20.93 1.28 -40.31
C PHE A 576 20.74 1.86 -41.73
N TRP A 577 19.53 1.89 -42.31
CA TRP A 577 19.31 2.49 -43.64
C TRP A 577 18.07 3.39 -43.64
N GLY A 578 18.26 4.70 -43.42
CA GLY A 578 17.25 5.75 -43.64
C GLY A 578 15.89 5.51 -42.98
N GLY A 579 15.77 5.86 -41.69
CA GLY A 579 14.60 5.49 -40.89
C GLY A 579 13.28 6.15 -41.31
N LYS A 580 12.26 5.32 -41.61
CA LYS A 580 10.88 5.78 -41.75
C LYS A 580 10.40 6.45 -40.46
N THR A 581 9.92 7.69 -40.57
CA THR A 581 9.33 8.43 -39.46
C THR A 581 7.87 8.04 -39.26
N ILE A 582 7.36 8.18 -38.03
CA ILE A 582 5.94 8.05 -37.69
C ILE A 582 5.42 9.37 -37.14
N LYS A 583 4.13 9.64 -37.32
CA LYS A 583 3.46 10.77 -36.64
C LYS A 583 3.50 10.51 -35.14
N THR A 584 4.05 11.43 -34.34
CA THR A 584 4.24 11.27 -32.88
C THR A 584 2.96 10.87 -32.16
N ARG A 585 1.80 11.44 -32.56
CA ARG A 585 0.49 11.10 -31.97
C ARG A 585 0.11 9.62 -32.12
N LYS A 586 0.55 8.97 -33.21
CA LYS A 586 0.29 7.53 -33.44
C LYS A 586 1.15 6.62 -32.56
N ALA A 587 2.20 7.16 -31.93
CA ALA A 587 3.05 6.42 -31.02
C ALA A 587 2.47 6.34 -29.59
N LEU A 588 1.54 7.23 -29.24
CA LEU A 588 0.88 7.23 -27.94
C LEU A 588 0.01 5.97 -27.76
N ALA A 589 0.05 5.39 -26.56
CA ALA A 589 -0.71 4.19 -26.20
C ALA A 589 -2.21 4.51 -26.00
N LEU A 590 -2.95 4.68 -27.09
CA LEU A 590 -4.38 5.06 -27.09
C LEU A 590 -5.34 3.85 -26.99
N SER A 591 -4.84 2.64 -27.23
CA SER A 591 -5.62 1.41 -27.21
C SER A 591 -5.85 0.94 -25.78
N SER A 592 -7.11 0.92 -25.35
CA SER A 592 -7.46 0.55 -23.98
C SER A 592 -7.15 -0.91 -23.65
N ASN A 593 -6.29 -1.14 -22.66
CA ASN A 593 -6.12 -2.48 -22.07
C ASN A 593 -7.30 -2.80 -21.12
N LYS A 594 -8.37 -3.37 -21.68
CA LYS A 594 -9.59 -3.70 -20.91
C LYS A 594 -9.35 -4.76 -19.83
N SER A 595 -8.48 -5.74 -20.10
CA SER A 595 -8.15 -6.79 -19.13
C SER A 595 -7.45 -6.19 -17.90
N GLY A 596 -6.41 -5.38 -18.13
CA GLY A 596 -5.73 -4.65 -17.07
C GLY A 596 -6.64 -3.67 -16.32
N PHE A 597 -7.57 -3.00 -17.02
CA PHE A 597 -8.58 -2.15 -16.39
C PHE A 597 -9.51 -2.94 -15.46
N ASN A 598 -10.05 -4.07 -15.93
CA ASN A 598 -10.96 -4.91 -15.15
C ASN A 598 -10.25 -5.57 -13.95
N LYS A 599 -8.97 -5.93 -14.09
CA LYS A 599 -8.14 -6.40 -12.97
C LYS A 599 -8.09 -5.34 -11.87
N ARG A 600 -7.79 -4.08 -12.22
CA ARG A 600 -7.75 -2.95 -11.27
C ARG A 600 -9.10 -2.70 -10.62
N ARG A 601 -10.19 -2.71 -11.40
CA ARG A 601 -11.57 -2.55 -10.89
C ARG A 601 -11.97 -3.69 -9.94
N TYR A 602 -11.62 -4.93 -10.25
CA TYR A 602 -11.88 -6.07 -9.37
C TYR A 602 -11.17 -5.92 -8.03
N ASN A 603 -9.89 -5.54 -8.05
CA ASN A 603 -9.11 -5.27 -6.85
C ASN A 603 -9.68 -4.07 -6.05
N GLY A 604 -10.14 -3.03 -6.74
CA GLY A 604 -10.89 -1.93 -6.13
C GLY A 604 -12.16 -2.36 -5.39
N ARG A 605 -12.86 -3.40 -5.85
CA ARG A 605 -14.02 -3.97 -5.11
C ARG A 605 -13.59 -4.64 -3.80
N VAL A 606 -12.38 -5.19 -3.74
CA VAL A 606 -11.84 -5.73 -2.49
C VAL A 606 -11.65 -4.60 -1.48
N ALA A 607 -10.95 -3.52 -1.86
CA ALA A 607 -10.81 -2.35 -0.98
C ALA A 607 -12.14 -1.66 -0.68
N GLY A 608 -13.08 -1.64 -1.62
CA GLY A 608 -14.43 -1.10 -1.39
C GLY A 608 -15.18 -1.82 -0.27
N ARG A 609 -15.00 -3.14 -0.15
CA ARG A 609 -15.56 -3.91 0.97
C ARG A 609 -14.87 -3.60 2.29
N ASN A 610 -13.57 -3.28 2.26
CA ASN A 610 -12.84 -2.84 3.45
C ASN A 610 -13.29 -1.45 3.91
N ILE A 611 -13.50 -0.51 2.97
CA ILE A 611 -14.07 0.80 3.27
C ILE A 611 -15.47 0.67 3.84
N LEU A 612 -16.33 -0.16 3.22
CA LEU A 612 -17.68 -0.38 3.73
C LEU A 612 -17.66 -0.91 5.18
N GLN A 613 -16.78 -1.85 5.49
CA GLN A 613 -16.60 -2.32 6.87
C GLN A 613 -16.07 -1.24 7.81
N ALA A 614 -15.10 -0.43 7.38
CA ALA A 614 -14.54 0.65 8.19
C ALA A 614 -15.62 1.69 8.55
N LEU A 615 -16.44 2.08 7.58
CA LEU A 615 -17.52 3.05 7.77
C LEU A 615 -18.67 2.50 8.63
N ASN A 616 -18.82 1.17 8.72
CA ASN A 616 -19.86 0.49 9.51
C ASN A 616 -19.27 -0.34 10.66
N GLU A 617 -18.06 0.00 11.15
CA GLU A 617 -17.41 -0.64 12.30
C GLU A 617 -18.04 -0.20 13.63
N LEU A 618 -18.48 1.06 13.69
CA LEU A 618 -19.53 1.40 14.64
C LEU A 618 -20.82 0.80 14.05
N PRO A 619 -21.74 0.24 14.86
CA PRO A 619 -23.04 -0.32 14.44
C PRO A 619 -23.99 0.62 13.64
N ASN A 620 -23.45 1.74 13.20
CA ASN A 620 -24.01 2.82 12.44
C ASN A 620 -23.94 2.59 10.92
N LYS A 621 -24.64 3.46 10.18
CA LYS A 621 -25.09 3.23 8.81
C LYS A 621 -24.45 4.29 7.91
N SER A 622 -23.41 3.93 7.16
CA SER A 622 -22.74 4.82 6.19
C SER A 622 -23.66 5.44 5.11
N LYS A 623 -24.94 5.09 5.09
CA LYS A 623 -25.95 5.49 4.10
C LYS A 623 -26.21 7.00 4.07
N ASN A 624 -26.04 7.70 5.19
CA ASN A 624 -26.18 9.16 5.29
C ASN A 624 -24.83 9.90 5.09
N ASP A 625 -23.71 9.19 5.06
CA ASP A 625 -22.41 9.79 4.77
C ASP A 625 -22.32 10.25 3.32
N THR A 626 -21.44 11.21 3.06
CA THR A 626 -21.15 11.71 1.72
C THR A 626 -19.70 11.39 1.34
N LEU A 627 -19.54 10.65 0.25
CA LEU A 627 -18.28 10.21 -0.30
C LEU A 627 -17.68 11.24 -1.28
N TYR A 628 -16.41 11.52 -1.09
CA TYR A 628 -15.58 12.26 -2.03
C TYR A 628 -14.38 11.40 -2.43
N VAL A 629 -14.05 11.39 -3.72
CA VAL A 629 -12.96 10.57 -4.24
C VAL A 629 -12.03 11.43 -5.07
N VAL A 630 -10.74 11.35 -4.77
CA VAL A 630 -9.65 11.89 -5.59
C VAL A 630 -8.86 10.71 -6.14
N ALA A 631 -8.94 10.50 -7.45
CA ALA A 631 -8.31 9.38 -8.12
C ALA A 631 -7.28 9.87 -9.13
N HIS A 632 -6.07 9.29 -9.10
CA HIS A 632 -5.02 9.62 -10.04
C HIS A 632 -4.65 8.42 -10.92
N SER A 633 -4.46 8.63 -12.23
CA SER A 633 -3.88 7.62 -13.13
C SER A 633 -4.61 6.27 -13.06
N MET A 634 -3.91 5.19 -12.70
CA MET A 634 -4.47 3.85 -12.55
C MET A 634 -5.52 3.75 -11.45
N GLY A 635 -5.46 4.64 -10.46
CA GLY A 635 -6.42 4.76 -9.37
C GLY A 635 -7.84 5.04 -9.85
N PHE A 636 -8.04 5.55 -11.07
CA PHE A 636 -9.38 5.70 -11.65
C PHE A 636 -10.12 4.36 -11.77
N ALA A 637 -9.50 3.35 -12.37
CA ALA A 637 -10.09 2.02 -12.56
C ALA A 637 -10.37 1.35 -11.20
N TYR A 638 -9.44 1.50 -10.27
CA TYR A 638 -9.54 1.02 -8.90
C TYR A 638 -10.71 1.68 -8.15
N SER A 639 -10.83 3.01 -8.25
CA SER A 639 -11.91 3.79 -7.65
C SER A 639 -13.28 3.36 -8.15
N LEU A 640 -13.43 3.06 -9.46
CA LEU A 640 -14.70 2.50 -9.96
C LEU A 640 -15.06 1.17 -9.29
N GLY A 641 -14.08 0.37 -8.90
CA GLY A 641 -14.29 -0.86 -8.13
C GLY A 641 -14.79 -0.58 -6.72
N VAL A 642 -14.21 0.43 -6.06
CA VAL A 642 -14.66 0.88 -4.73
C VAL A 642 -16.10 1.38 -4.81
N ILE A 643 -16.39 2.24 -5.81
CA ILE A 643 -17.71 2.80 -6.08
C ILE A 643 -18.75 1.70 -6.37
N ASP A 644 -18.37 0.61 -7.06
CA ASP A 644 -19.28 -0.52 -7.29
C ASP A 644 -19.82 -1.13 -5.99
N VAL A 645 -19.00 -1.18 -4.94
CA VAL A 645 -19.38 -1.74 -3.63
C VAL A 645 -20.14 -0.72 -2.78
N LEU A 646 -19.69 0.53 -2.79
CA LEU A 646 -20.29 1.59 -1.97
C LEU A 646 -21.61 2.11 -2.52
N ARG A 647 -21.94 1.85 -3.79
CA ARG A 647 -23.24 2.22 -4.38
C ARG A 647 -24.39 1.70 -3.52
N ASN A 648 -25.36 2.58 -3.26
CA ASN A 648 -26.52 2.36 -2.37
C ASN A 648 -26.20 2.24 -0.88
N ASN A 649 -24.93 2.30 -0.48
CA ASN A 649 -24.47 2.24 0.90
C ASN A 649 -23.92 3.58 1.43
N ILE A 650 -23.75 4.59 0.56
CA ILE A 650 -23.28 5.94 0.88
C ILE A 650 -23.80 6.94 -0.18
N GLN A 651 -23.91 8.22 0.16
CA GLN A 651 -24.20 9.28 -0.83
C GLN A 651 -22.92 9.67 -1.56
N PHE A 652 -23.00 10.02 -2.84
CA PHE A 652 -21.83 10.44 -3.60
C PHE A 652 -21.81 11.96 -3.82
N GLY A 653 -20.81 12.62 -3.24
CA GLY A 653 -20.56 14.05 -3.35
C GLY A 653 -19.75 14.37 -4.62
N GLY A 654 -18.43 14.30 -4.53
CA GLY A 654 -17.53 14.70 -5.61
C GLY A 654 -16.57 13.60 -6.06
N PHE A 655 -16.42 13.42 -7.38
CA PHE A 655 -15.41 12.53 -7.96
C PHE A 655 -14.42 13.30 -8.84
N TYR A 656 -13.21 13.49 -8.33
CA TYR A 656 -12.13 14.24 -8.96
C TYR A 656 -11.12 13.27 -9.58
N ILE A 657 -11.12 13.21 -10.91
CA ILE A 657 -10.36 12.24 -11.70
C ILE A 657 -9.17 12.96 -12.36
N ILE A 658 -7.96 12.68 -11.92
CA ILE A 658 -6.74 13.35 -12.35
C ILE A 658 -5.94 12.39 -13.23
N ALA A 659 -5.58 12.85 -14.43
CA ALA A 659 -4.78 12.11 -15.40
C ALA A 659 -5.19 10.62 -15.59
N PRO A 660 -6.47 10.26 -15.75
CA PRO A 660 -6.92 8.86 -15.69
C PRO A 660 -6.29 7.94 -16.75
N GLU A 661 -5.76 6.81 -16.29
CA GLU A 661 -5.25 5.77 -17.16
C GLU A 661 -6.38 4.85 -17.65
N ASN A 662 -6.35 4.48 -18.93
CA ASN A 662 -7.39 3.68 -19.59
C ASN A 662 -8.82 4.27 -19.46
N ALA A 663 -8.98 5.60 -19.47
CA ALA A 663 -10.25 6.29 -19.23
C ALA A 663 -11.44 5.76 -20.07
N ARG A 664 -11.20 5.34 -21.32
CA ARG A 664 -12.24 4.80 -22.24
C ARG A 664 -12.70 3.37 -21.92
N ALA A 665 -12.00 2.65 -21.04
CA ALA A 665 -12.41 1.30 -20.63
C ALA A 665 -13.52 1.33 -19.56
N GLY A 666 -13.53 2.35 -18.71
CA GLY A 666 -14.53 2.56 -17.66
C GLY A 666 -15.66 3.50 -18.09
N LYS A 667 -16.73 3.53 -17.28
CA LYS A 667 -17.85 4.48 -17.40
C LYS A 667 -18.21 5.01 -16.02
N VAL A 668 -18.41 6.32 -15.90
CA VAL A 668 -19.02 6.96 -14.73
C VAL A 668 -20.51 7.16 -14.94
N ASN A 669 -21.29 7.16 -13.84
CA ASN A 669 -22.70 7.49 -13.86
C ASN A 669 -22.92 8.86 -13.22
N LYS A 670 -23.03 9.92 -14.03
CA LYS A 670 -23.15 11.30 -13.55
C LYS A 670 -24.36 11.53 -12.64
N ALA A 671 -25.45 10.79 -12.84
CA ALA A 671 -26.68 10.94 -12.05
C ALA A 671 -26.52 10.48 -10.59
N GLU A 672 -25.50 9.68 -10.28
CA GLU A 672 -25.24 9.22 -8.91
C GLU A 672 -24.48 10.27 -8.09
N TRP A 673 -23.84 11.27 -8.72
CA TRP A 673 -22.90 12.20 -8.09
C TRP A 673 -23.40 13.63 -8.11
N GLN A 674 -23.07 14.42 -7.08
CA GLN A 674 -23.28 15.87 -7.13
C GLN A 674 -22.35 16.52 -8.16
N GLU A 675 -21.10 16.06 -8.24
CA GLU A 675 -20.17 16.50 -9.28
C GLU A 675 -19.11 15.45 -9.66
N ILE A 676 -18.68 15.52 -10.92
CA ILE A 676 -17.58 14.72 -11.47
C ILE A 676 -16.75 15.63 -12.37
N TRP A 677 -15.44 15.61 -12.16
CA TRP A 677 -14.48 16.39 -12.94
C TRP A 677 -13.30 15.54 -13.39
N GLN A 678 -12.87 15.72 -14.63
CA GLN A 678 -11.66 15.13 -15.17
C GLN A 678 -10.62 16.22 -15.44
N TYR A 679 -9.40 16.06 -14.93
CA TYR A 679 -8.26 16.95 -15.15
C TYR A 679 -7.16 16.22 -15.93
N GLY A 680 -6.54 16.87 -16.92
CA GLY A 680 -5.49 16.23 -17.74
C GLY A 680 -4.89 17.12 -18.84
N SER A 681 -4.12 16.53 -19.75
CA SER A 681 -3.71 17.17 -21.02
C SER A 681 -4.86 17.25 -22.03
N ASP A 682 -4.82 18.24 -22.94
CA ASP A 682 -5.85 18.41 -23.97
C ASP A 682 -5.53 17.55 -25.20
N PHE A 683 -5.80 16.25 -25.10
CA PHE A 683 -5.71 15.33 -26.22
C PHE A 683 -7.03 15.32 -27.03
N PRO A 684 -7.00 15.43 -28.37
CA PRO A 684 -5.82 15.48 -29.27
C PRO A 684 -5.41 16.89 -29.73
N LYS A 685 -5.91 17.97 -29.12
CA LYS A 685 -5.75 19.34 -29.63
C LYS A 685 -4.32 19.84 -29.54
N GLU A 686 -3.67 19.66 -28.39
CA GLU A 686 -2.31 20.17 -28.17
C GLU A 686 -1.23 19.45 -29.00
N ALA A 687 -0.08 20.10 -29.11
CA ALA A 687 1.10 19.52 -29.77
C ALA A 687 1.53 18.21 -29.08
N PRO A 688 2.05 17.22 -29.82
CA PRO A 688 2.30 15.88 -29.27
C PRO A 688 3.25 15.85 -28.08
N CYS A 689 4.28 16.70 -28.08
CA CYS A 689 5.26 16.81 -27.00
C CYS A 689 4.74 17.45 -25.70
N LEU A 690 3.49 17.94 -25.69
CA LEU A 690 2.80 18.44 -24.50
C LEU A 690 1.85 17.40 -23.89
N GLN A 691 1.60 16.30 -24.60
CA GLN A 691 0.65 15.28 -24.19
C GLN A 691 1.22 14.41 -23.07
N ASP A 692 0.33 13.91 -22.22
CA ASP A 692 0.62 12.81 -21.32
C ASP A 692 0.95 11.55 -22.14
N GLY A 693 2.18 11.08 -21.98
CA GLY A 693 2.68 9.89 -22.65
C GLY A 693 2.53 8.61 -21.84
N ILE A 694 2.30 8.74 -20.54
CA ILE A 694 2.04 7.62 -19.63
C ILE A 694 0.60 7.16 -19.81
N ALA A 695 -0.34 8.10 -19.72
CA ALA A 695 -1.76 7.88 -19.88
C ALA A 695 -2.35 8.92 -20.85
N PRO A 696 -2.33 8.67 -22.17
CA PRO A 696 -2.92 9.61 -23.11
C PRO A 696 -4.38 9.97 -22.76
N GLN A 697 -4.63 11.26 -22.51
CA GLN A 697 -5.81 11.77 -21.80
C GLN A 697 -7.07 11.78 -22.64
N SER A 698 -7.70 10.62 -22.73
CA SER A 698 -9.01 10.45 -23.37
C SER A 698 -10.16 10.79 -22.41
N ALA A 699 -11.30 11.20 -22.97
CA ALA A 699 -12.50 11.47 -22.17
C ALA A 699 -12.99 10.19 -21.47
N VAL A 700 -13.25 10.29 -20.16
CA VAL A 700 -13.93 9.24 -19.39
C VAL A 700 -15.34 9.04 -19.94
N LYS A 701 -15.77 7.80 -20.19
CA LYS A 701 -17.13 7.55 -20.69
C LYS A 701 -18.17 7.93 -19.64
N GLY A 702 -19.28 8.51 -20.09
CA GLY A 702 -20.34 9.00 -19.20
C GLY A 702 -20.10 10.42 -18.66
N LEU A 703 -18.99 11.05 -19.07
CA LEU A 703 -18.67 12.44 -18.73
C LEU A 703 -18.72 13.31 -19.98
N ASP A 704 -19.36 14.48 -19.87
CA ASP A 704 -19.42 15.46 -20.95
C ASP A 704 -18.09 16.19 -21.12
N ASN A 705 -17.79 16.70 -22.32
CA ASN A 705 -16.55 17.47 -22.52
C ASN A 705 -16.48 18.76 -21.67
N LYS A 706 -17.63 19.32 -21.26
CA LYS A 706 -17.72 20.46 -20.33
C LYS A 706 -17.29 20.14 -18.89
N ASN A 707 -17.17 18.85 -18.56
CA ASN A 707 -16.72 18.36 -17.26
C ASN A 707 -15.22 17.99 -17.27
N ARG A 708 -14.49 18.43 -18.31
CA ARG A 708 -13.06 18.21 -18.49
C ARG A 708 -12.34 19.56 -18.44
N LEU A 709 -11.31 19.64 -17.60
CA LEU A 709 -10.42 20.78 -17.54
C LEU A 709 -9.01 20.32 -17.89
N PHE A 710 -8.27 21.22 -18.54
CA PHE A 710 -6.95 20.92 -19.04
C PHE A 710 -5.89 21.74 -18.32
N ILE A 711 -4.66 21.20 -18.26
CA ILE A 711 -3.52 21.93 -17.70
C ILE A 711 -3.44 23.30 -18.39
N PRO A 712 -3.49 24.42 -17.64
CA PRO A 712 -3.54 25.75 -18.22
C PRO A 712 -2.33 26.06 -19.11
N THR A 713 -2.48 26.95 -20.08
CA THR A 713 -1.42 27.29 -21.05
C THR A 713 -0.24 27.99 -20.39
N GLU A 714 -0.49 28.80 -19.36
CA GLU A 714 0.51 29.42 -18.50
C GLU A 714 1.37 28.40 -17.73
N ASN A 715 0.83 27.19 -17.51
CA ASN A 715 1.53 26.07 -16.91
C ASN A 715 2.26 25.22 -17.97
N TYR A 716 2.81 25.85 -19.01
CA TYR A 716 3.54 25.18 -20.09
C TYR A 716 4.63 24.23 -19.59
N GLN A 717 5.35 24.64 -18.54
CA GLN A 717 6.43 23.87 -17.90
C GLN A 717 5.95 22.64 -17.10
N LYS A 718 4.64 22.42 -17.01
CA LYS A 718 4.02 21.24 -16.39
C LYS A 718 3.43 20.23 -17.40
N LYS A 719 3.62 20.44 -18.71
CA LYS A 719 3.11 19.58 -19.80
C LYS A 719 4.20 18.67 -20.39
N GLY A 720 3.83 17.52 -20.95
CA GLY A 720 4.76 16.59 -21.61
C GLY A 720 4.68 15.16 -21.09
N PHE A 721 5.53 14.28 -21.62
CA PHE A 721 5.38 12.83 -21.51
C PHE A 721 5.16 12.35 -20.06
N PHE A 722 6.05 12.75 -19.14
CA PHE A 722 5.96 12.44 -17.71
C PHE A 722 5.29 13.56 -16.92
N ASP A 723 5.61 14.82 -17.23
CA ASP A 723 5.18 15.99 -16.47
C ASP A 723 3.65 16.15 -16.44
N ALA A 724 2.98 15.94 -17.58
CA ALA A 724 1.51 16.05 -17.63
C ALA A 724 0.81 14.95 -16.83
N HIS A 725 1.51 13.89 -16.44
CA HIS A 725 1.01 12.81 -15.61
C HIS A 725 1.34 12.97 -14.13
N PHE A 726 2.19 13.93 -13.78
CA PHE A 726 2.73 14.01 -12.43
C PHE A 726 1.80 14.76 -11.48
N ILE A 727 1.34 14.11 -10.41
CA ILE A 727 0.34 14.66 -9.48
C ILE A 727 0.75 16.00 -8.86
N GLY A 728 2.05 16.20 -8.58
CA GLY A 728 2.56 17.43 -7.99
C GLY A 728 2.35 18.67 -8.86
N TYR A 729 2.06 18.49 -10.16
CA TYR A 729 1.78 19.58 -11.09
C TYR A 729 0.31 19.93 -11.22
N TYR A 730 -0.59 19.26 -10.49
CA TYR A 730 -2.03 19.52 -10.52
C TYR A 730 -2.53 20.49 -9.45
N THR A 731 -1.65 21.15 -8.70
CA THR A 731 -2.05 22.15 -7.67
C THR A 731 -2.83 23.34 -8.25
N TRP A 732 -2.76 23.59 -9.56
CA TRP A 732 -3.52 24.63 -10.24
C TRP A 732 -5.04 24.44 -10.12
N ILE A 733 -5.54 23.23 -9.86
CA ILE A 733 -6.99 23.00 -9.68
C ILE A 733 -7.55 23.77 -8.48
N PHE A 734 -6.70 24.08 -7.49
CA PHE A 734 -7.10 24.84 -6.30
C PHE A 734 -7.09 26.36 -6.51
N ALA A 735 -6.52 26.83 -7.63
CA ALA A 735 -6.59 28.22 -8.07
C ALA A 735 -7.90 28.53 -8.81
N ILE A 736 -8.69 27.51 -9.16
CA ILE A 736 -10.02 27.69 -9.74
C ILE A 736 -10.95 28.24 -8.66
N GLU A 737 -11.57 29.38 -8.93
CA GLU A 737 -12.50 30.01 -8.00
C GLU A 737 -13.71 29.11 -7.71
N GLN A 738 -14.22 29.16 -6.48
CA GLN A 738 -15.20 28.19 -5.97
C GLN A 738 -16.55 28.18 -6.71
N ALA A 739 -16.95 29.32 -7.30
CA ALA A 739 -18.16 29.41 -8.11
C ALA A 739 -17.99 28.79 -9.53
N HIS A 740 -16.74 28.58 -9.96
CA HIS A 740 -16.45 28.09 -11.30
C HIS A 740 -16.51 26.57 -11.40
N LYS A 741 -16.90 26.12 -12.60
CA LYS A 741 -16.90 24.71 -13.00
C LYS A 741 -15.49 24.13 -12.90
N GLY A 742 -15.35 22.97 -12.26
CA GLY A 742 -14.05 22.32 -12.07
C GLY A 742 -13.31 22.74 -10.81
N ALA A 743 -13.88 23.58 -9.95
CA ALA A 743 -13.29 23.81 -8.64
C ALA A 743 -13.49 22.58 -7.74
N VAL A 744 -12.47 22.25 -6.94
CA VAL A 744 -12.68 21.40 -5.76
C VAL A 744 -13.44 22.25 -4.74
N ARG A 745 -14.73 21.94 -4.54
CA ARG A 745 -15.64 22.77 -3.77
C ARG A 745 -15.34 22.74 -2.28
N GLN A 746 -15.57 23.89 -1.66
CA GLN A 746 -15.51 24.09 -0.22
C GLN A 746 -16.84 23.71 0.42
N HIS A 747 -16.79 22.94 1.50
CA HIS A 747 -17.96 22.40 2.20
C HIS A 747 -17.98 22.73 3.70
#